data_AF-A0A1I5LRS4-F1
#
_entry.id   AF-A0A1I5LRS4-F1
#
_cell.length_a   1.000
_cell.length_b   1.000
_cell.length_c   1.000
_cell.angle_alpha   90.00
_cell.angle_beta   90.00
_cell.angle_gamma   90.00
#
_symmetry.space_group_name_H-M   'P 1'
#
loop_
_entity.id
_entity.type
_entity.pdbx_description
1 polymer ?
#
loop_
_entity_poly.entity_id
_entity_poly.type
_entity_poly.pdbx_seq_one_letter_code
_entity_poly.pdbx_strand_id
1 'polypeptide(L)'
;MKKRHLLFTTLALALGTFTGGSEAMAQTSWDYVYTQEETNSDTWAALSEGSTTGKTLGGSGTTSYYRLTKSLNFTNTTAGGSGLTILGTVYLYLPAGVNITCVGANANGATGAGAGIELTEGNTLYIIGGGNGATVTATGGNAANGGNGGNGQDAAIIGGWDECSGVAVGGGGAGGNGGGGAGAGIGTCGGNGGAGGSAEGMEWFYSTFGVKGADGGSGSAGTSAQSMGQLYVVNGFTVNAKGGSKGSAGTAGSAGKSCMRYGGNEYSVTGGGGGGAGGFGGAAANIGTGGPGGGGGGGGAKGSQDRESTGYYGFESRGGRGGMNADGTYANDGGETRVSWQAITDGLCLTNAENSWLESATQTWRDDLDSKGGSGGGTGSSSAAGSMNTGEKTYTITLQPTKTKVNGTNLDAVTKTYAPSTLTTFILPKNKSGYQWALLVYGKSCKADGTAGSVFTTATKEFFGGEETDDALRTIVLNDVYGDMTFVEVATTCKLKSSGDNSETLTDFFYNEAIMSQKYPVTVRLQNRTLYTDDKYNTLCLPFGMTPSQFNISILQGATIYEMNTTATGYYPDGTQIPDAMYRKEGPVLYLKFDLVNASTNGLEAGKPYLVKWTSGTNFVDNTSDGNTRHEVDFYNVTVTKLAPQAPAANGVTFQGTFSSSATLTAGDKTKLILGADNKLYYPSKNINVGACRAYFIIPAAAASAREMVLSFDDEMTTAIQTPKLNNGSKDSDTFFNLNGQRLSAPQKGINIVNGKKVLVK
;
A
#
# COMPACT_ATOMS: atom_id res chain seq x y z
N MET A 1 -40.44 -54.12 -2.66
CA MET A 1 -40.58 -53.89 -4.13
C MET A 1 -40.56 -52.39 -4.37
N LYS A 2 -40.02 -51.79 -5.44
CA LYS A 2 -39.05 -52.18 -6.50
C LYS A 2 -38.18 -50.91 -6.72
N LYS A 3 -36.84 -51.01 -6.86
CA LYS A 3 -36.12 -50.94 -8.16
C LYS A 3 -36.72 -49.91 -9.14
N ARG A 4 -36.02 -48.80 -9.42
CA ARG A 4 -34.98 -48.64 -10.49
C ARG A 4 -35.55 -48.81 -11.91
N HIS A 5 -35.31 -47.82 -12.78
CA HIS A 5 -34.37 -47.89 -13.93
C HIS A 5 -34.26 -46.51 -14.64
N LEU A 6 -33.06 -46.02 -15.04
CA LEU A 6 -32.29 -46.22 -16.31
C LEU A 6 -32.89 -45.39 -17.49
N LEU A 7 -32.24 -44.96 -18.57
CA LEU A 7 -31.06 -45.38 -19.38
C LEU A 7 -30.68 -44.19 -20.31
N PHE A 8 -29.45 -43.73 -20.60
CA PHE A 8 -28.08 -44.08 -20.14
C PHE A 8 -27.04 -42.93 -20.40
N THR A 9 -25.82 -43.29 -20.85
CA THR A 9 -24.59 -42.52 -21.19
C THR A 9 -24.64 -41.63 -22.45
N THR A 10 -23.77 -40.60 -22.49
CA THR A 10 -22.63 -40.57 -23.45
C THR A 10 -21.40 -39.91 -22.79
N LEU A 11 -20.23 -40.55 -22.88
CA LEU A 11 -18.92 -39.94 -22.55
C LEU A 11 -18.28 -39.46 -23.86
N ALA A 12 -18.06 -38.16 -24.01
CA ALA A 12 -17.38 -37.58 -25.18
C ALA A 12 -16.06 -36.94 -24.74
N LEU A 13 -14.96 -37.68 -24.90
CA LEU A 13 -13.62 -37.15 -24.68
C LEU A 13 -13.21 -36.34 -25.92
N ALA A 14 -13.10 -35.02 -25.78
CA ALA A 14 -12.63 -34.13 -26.85
C ALA A 14 -11.38 -33.37 -26.38
N LEU A 15 -10.21 -33.78 -26.87
CA LEU A 15 -8.99 -32.98 -26.71
C LEU A 15 -9.08 -31.76 -27.65
N GLY A 16 -9.72 -30.69 -27.16
CA GLY A 16 -9.56 -29.35 -27.73
C GLY A 16 -8.19 -28.81 -27.37
N THR A 17 -7.40 -28.41 -28.36
CA THR A 17 -6.05 -27.86 -28.18
C THR A 17 -6.06 -26.64 -27.25
N PHE A 18 -5.25 -26.67 -26.20
CA PHE A 18 -4.96 -25.49 -25.38
C PHE A 18 -4.06 -24.52 -26.16
N THR A 19 -4.67 -23.75 -27.07
CA THR A 19 -4.01 -22.61 -27.72
C THR A 19 -3.81 -21.51 -26.69
N GLY A 20 -2.63 -21.46 -26.07
CA GLY A 20 -2.29 -20.43 -25.09
C GLY A 20 -2.39 -19.03 -25.70
N GLY A 21 -3.37 -18.24 -25.25
CA GLY A 21 -3.67 -16.91 -25.78
C GLY A 21 -4.40 -16.03 -24.79
N SER A 22 -3.70 -15.01 -24.28
CA SER A 22 -4.20 -13.77 -23.65
C SER A 22 -5.10 -13.77 -22.40
N GLU A 23 -6.02 -14.72 -22.18
CA GLU A 23 -7.12 -14.48 -21.22
C GLU A 23 -6.74 -14.53 -19.73
N ALA A 24 -5.64 -15.21 -19.35
CA ALA A 24 -5.25 -15.42 -17.95
C ALA A 24 -4.77 -14.16 -17.19
N MET A 25 -4.72 -12.98 -17.82
CA MET A 25 -4.23 -11.73 -17.19
C MET A 25 -5.33 -10.74 -16.76
N ALA A 26 -6.61 -11.04 -17.02
CA ALA A 26 -7.72 -10.17 -16.60
C ALA A 26 -8.18 -10.40 -15.14
N GLN A 27 -7.93 -11.60 -14.58
CA GLN A 27 -8.48 -12.02 -13.29
C GLN A 27 -7.92 -11.22 -12.11
N THR A 28 -6.61 -11.00 -12.09
CA THR A 28 -5.88 -10.40 -10.95
C THR A 28 -6.26 -8.95 -10.63
N SER A 29 -6.91 -8.24 -11.56
CA SER A 29 -7.44 -6.90 -11.31
C SER A 29 -8.71 -6.91 -10.45
N TRP A 30 -9.47 -8.01 -10.49
CA TRP A 30 -10.74 -8.16 -9.78
C TRP A 30 -10.57 -8.63 -8.35
N ASP A 31 -9.59 -9.49 -8.07
CA ASP A 31 -9.38 -10.05 -6.73
C ASP A 31 -9.23 -8.95 -5.67
N TYR A 32 -8.51 -7.86 -5.97
CA TYR A 32 -8.37 -6.70 -5.07
C TYR A 32 -9.73 -6.05 -4.73
N VAL A 33 -10.58 -5.82 -5.73
CA VAL A 33 -11.90 -5.18 -5.54
C VAL A 33 -12.90 -6.13 -4.89
N TYR A 34 -12.86 -7.41 -5.26
CA TYR A 34 -13.67 -8.47 -4.68
C TYR A 34 -13.34 -8.70 -3.20
N THR A 35 -12.05 -8.62 -2.80
CA THR A 35 -11.66 -8.73 -1.38
C THR A 35 -11.99 -7.51 -0.51
N GLN A 36 -12.31 -6.36 -1.11
CA GLN A 36 -12.77 -5.17 -0.38
C GLN A 36 -14.30 -5.09 -0.31
N GLU A 37 -15.00 -5.36 -1.42
CA GLU A 37 -16.42 -5.05 -1.59
C GLU A 37 -17.34 -6.29 -1.81
N GLU A 38 -16.77 -7.49 -1.93
CA GLU A 38 -17.48 -8.75 -2.28
C GLU A 38 -18.26 -8.73 -3.62
N THR A 39 -17.99 -7.76 -4.52
CA THR A 39 -18.71 -7.60 -5.80
C THR A 39 -17.95 -8.09 -7.04
N ASN A 40 -18.71 -8.46 -8.09
CA ASN A 40 -18.21 -8.83 -9.42
C ASN A 40 -18.69 -7.79 -10.46
N SER A 41 -17.83 -7.40 -11.40
CA SER A 41 -18.17 -6.71 -12.66
C SER A 41 -19.55 -7.00 -13.23
N ASP A 42 -19.99 -8.26 -13.25
CA ASP A 42 -21.24 -8.62 -13.92
C ASP A 42 -22.51 -8.08 -13.26
N THR A 43 -22.44 -7.69 -11.98
CA THR A 43 -23.53 -6.97 -11.29
C THR A 43 -23.39 -5.45 -11.36
N TRP A 44 -22.28 -4.92 -11.89
CA TRP A 44 -22.03 -3.48 -11.99
C TRP A 44 -22.82 -2.86 -13.16
N ALA A 45 -23.31 -1.63 -12.96
CA ALA A 45 -24.14 -0.93 -13.93
C ALA A 45 -23.35 -0.62 -15.23
N ALA A 46 -23.90 -1.05 -16.37
CA ALA A 46 -23.24 -0.88 -17.65
C ALA A 46 -23.36 0.57 -18.17
N LEU A 47 -22.22 1.23 -18.37
CA LEU A 47 -22.12 2.47 -19.13
C LEU A 47 -21.95 2.10 -20.62
N SER A 48 -23.03 2.26 -21.36
CA SER A 48 -23.16 1.93 -22.79
C SER A 48 -23.12 3.15 -23.73
N GLU A 49 -23.29 4.36 -23.20
CA GLU A 49 -23.50 5.59 -23.98
C GLU A 49 -22.83 6.80 -23.31
N GLY A 50 -22.34 7.70 -24.16
CA GLY A 50 -21.67 8.96 -23.83
C GLY A 50 -22.65 10.09 -23.50
N SER A 51 -22.18 11.34 -23.59
CA SER A 51 -23.05 12.53 -23.49
C SER A 51 -22.41 13.77 -24.15
N THR A 52 -23.25 14.72 -24.53
CA THR A 52 -22.89 16.10 -24.94
C THR A 52 -23.33 17.17 -23.91
N THR A 53 -24.09 16.78 -22.89
CA THR A 53 -24.54 17.62 -21.77
C THR A 53 -23.98 17.13 -20.43
N GLY A 54 -22.87 16.38 -20.47
CA GLY A 54 -22.29 15.68 -19.34
C GLY A 54 -23.12 14.51 -18.80
N LYS A 55 -22.63 13.82 -17.76
CA LYS A 55 -23.34 12.71 -17.10
C LYS A 55 -23.00 12.60 -15.62
N THR A 56 -24.01 12.47 -14.77
CA THR A 56 -23.83 12.19 -13.33
C THR A 56 -23.72 10.68 -13.08
N LEU A 57 -22.79 10.27 -12.21
CA LEU A 57 -22.68 8.92 -11.64
C LEU A 57 -22.87 8.98 -10.12
N GLY A 58 -23.50 7.94 -9.56
CA GLY A 58 -23.78 7.82 -8.14
C GLY A 58 -24.91 8.72 -7.64
N GLY A 59 -24.94 8.93 -6.32
CA GLY A 59 -25.93 9.75 -5.63
C GLY A 59 -25.40 10.20 -4.27
N SER A 60 -25.88 11.33 -3.75
CA SER A 60 -25.37 11.90 -2.49
C SER A 60 -25.49 10.89 -1.34
N GLY A 61 -24.36 10.56 -0.72
CA GLY A 61 -24.29 9.60 0.39
C GLY A 61 -24.48 8.12 0.03
N THR A 62 -24.51 7.74 -1.25
CA THR A 62 -24.62 6.33 -1.68
C THR A 62 -23.29 5.78 -2.23
N THR A 63 -23.12 4.46 -2.17
CA THR A 63 -22.08 3.76 -2.94
C THR A 63 -22.68 3.25 -4.25
N SER A 64 -21.98 3.39 -5.37
CA SER A 64 -22.46 3.00 -6.71
C SER A 64 -21.35 2.44 -7.60
N TYR A 65 -21.69 1.43 -8.41
CA TYR A 65 -20.75 0.60 -9.15
C TYR A 65 -21.03 0.62 -10.65
N TYR A 66 -20.05 1.02 -11.47
CA TYR A 66 -20.21 1.20 -12.92
C TYR A 66 -19.07 0.56 -13.72
N ARG A 67 -19.41 -0.13 -14.81
CA ARG A 67 -18.43 -0.65 -15.79
C ARG A 67 -18.65 -0.04 -17.17
N LEU A 68 -17.58 0.33 -17.87
CA LEU A 68 -17.68 0.65 -19.30
C LEU A 68 -17.79 -0.63 -20.13
N THR A 69 -18.64 -0.63 -21.16
CA THR A 69 -18.74 -1.75 -22.13
C THR A 69 -18.03 -1.49 -23.46
N LYS A 70 -17.64 -0.24 -23.70
CA LYS A 70 -16.84 0.25 -24.85
C LYS A 70 -16.23 1.60 -24.49
N SER A 71 -15.36 2.15 -25.34
CA SER A 71 -14.84 3.51 -25.13
C SER A 71 -15.93 4.58 -25.27
N LEU A 72 -15.96 5.56 -24.38
CA LEU A 72 -17.03 6.57 -24.28
C LEU A 72 -16.51 7.99 -24.12
N ASN A 73 -17.27 8.95 -24.67
CA ASN A 73 -16.99 10.38 -24.55
C ASN A 73 -18.14 11.08 -23.81
N PHE A 74 -17.80 11.85 -22.79
CA PHE A 74 -18.69 12.66 -21.96
C PHE A 74 -18.25 14.12 -22.03
N THR A 75 -18.65 14.79 -23.10
CA THR A 75 -18.44 16.23 -23.26
C THR A 75 -19.64 16.97 -22.67
N ASN A 76 -19.44 18.19 -22.20
CA ASN A 76 -20.51 19.10 -21.85
C ASN A 76 -20.36 20.42 -22.61
N THR A 77 -21.44 20.88 -23.25
CA THR A 77 -21.49 22.17 -23.97
C THR A 77 -22.27 23.24 -23.21
N THR A 78 -22.95 22.90 -22.12
CA THR A 78 -23.66 23.84 -21.24
C THR A 78 -22.65 24.54 -20.34
N ALA A 79 -22.56 25.87 -20.36
CA ALA A 79 -21.60 26.64 -19.58
C ALA A 79 -21.62 26.26 -18.07
N GLY A 80 -20.43 26.04 -17.49
CA GLY A 80 -20.26 25.53 -16.13
C GLY A 80 -20.57 24.03 -15.93
N GLY A 81 -21.12 23.35 -16.93
CA GLY A 81 -21.41 21.93 -16.89
C GLY A 81 -20.16 21.07 -17.05
N SER A 82 -19.99 20.09 -16.17
CA SER A 82 -18.87 19.14 -16.17
C SER A 82 -19.07 18.00 -17.17
N GLY A 83 -17.98 17.40 -17.65
CA GLY A 83 -18.03 16.24 -18.52
C GLY A 83 -18.69 15.04 -17.83
N LEU A 84 -18.21 14.70 -16.64
CA LEU A 84 -18.80 13.64 -15.81
C LEU A 84 -18.78 14.05 -14.33
N THR A 85 -19.90 13.95 -13.61
CA THR A 85 -20.03 14.42 -12.22
C THR A 85 -20.21 13.24 -11.26
N ILE A 86 -19.43 13.20 -10.18
CA ILE A 86 -19.46 12.14 -9.16
C ILE A 86 -20.26 12.59 -7.94
N LEU A 87 -21.23 11.79 -7.53
CA LEU A 87 -21.97 11.96 -6.27
C LEU A 87 -21.85 10.71 -5.39
N GLY A 88 -21.58 10.90 -4.10
CA GLY A 88 -21.32 9.81 -3.16
C GLY A 88 -20.00 9.09 -3.44
N THR A 89 -19.96 7.78 -3.22
CA THR A 89 -18.80 6.94 -3.53
C THR A 89 -19.05 6.17 -4.82
N VAL A 90 -18.29 6.47 -5.87
CA VAL A 90 -18.41 5.82 -7.19
C VAL A 90 -17.19 4.93 -7.44
N TYR A 91 -17.45 3.68 -7.83
CA TYR A 91 -16.46 2.75 -8.36
C TYR A 91 -16.66 2.64 -9.88
N LEU A 92 -15.61 2.92 -10.65
CA LEU A 92 -15.62 2.96 -12.10
C LEU A 92 -14.58 1.98 -12.68
N TYR A 93 -15.05 0.90 -13.30
CA TYR A 93 -14.20 -0.09 -13.94
C TYR A 93 -14.00 0.19 -15.44
N LEU A 94 -12.73 0.23 -15.86
CA LEU A 94 -12.29 0.30 -17.25
C LEU A 94 -11.71 -1.06 -17.66
N PRO A 95 -12.35 -1.82 -18.58
CA PRO A 95 -11.71 -2.98 -19.19
C PRO A 95 -10.42 -2.60 -19.92
N ALA A 96 -9.49 -3.56 -20.09
CA ALA A 96 -8.26 -3.33 -20.86
C ALA A 96 -8.56 -2.81 -22.28
N GLY A 97 -7.79 -1.80 -22.72
CA GLY A 97 -7.99 -1.12 -24.01
C GLY A 97 -9.23 -0.21 -24.13
N VAL A 98 -10.07 -0.10 -23.09
CA VAL A 98 -11.24 0.79 -23.07
C VAL A 98 -10.86 2.17 -22.54
N ASN A 99 -11.28 3.22 -23.26
CA ASN A 99 -10.93 4.60 -22.97
C ASN A 99 -12.16 5.44 -22.62
N ILE A 100 -12.04 6.32 -21.64
CA ILE A 100 -13.06 7.32 -21.29
C ILE A 100 -12.49 8.72 -21.50
N THR A 101 -13.21 9.56 -22.24
CA THR A 101 -12.87 10.97 -22.44
C THR A 101 -13.94 11.84 -21.79
N CYS A 102 -13.59 12.66 -20.81
CA CYS A 102 -14.51 13.59 -20.16
C CYS A 102 -14.05 15.04 -20.38
N VAL A 103 -14.93 15.90 -20.86
CA VAL A 103 -14.60 17.29 -21.22
C VAL A 103 -15.64 18.25 -20.65
N GLY A 104 -15.21 19.14 -19.75
CA GLY A 104 -16.05 20.17 -19.16
C GLY A 104 -16.24 21.38 -20.09
N ALA A 105 -17.38 22.06 -19.95
CA ALA A 105 -17.69 23.26 -20.72
C ALA A 105 -16.80 24.44 -20.30
N ASN A 106 -16.39 25.26 -21.27
CA ASN A 106 -15.74 26.55 -20.97
C ASN A 106 -16.66 27.45 -20.14
N ALA A 107 -16.06 28.38 -19.39
CA ALA A 107 -16.76 29.45 -18.70
C ALA A 107 -17.46 30.39 -19.69
N ASN A 108 -18.49 31.09 -19.23
CA ASN A 108 -19.24 32.05 -20.05
C ASN A 108 -19.58 33.29 -19.22
N GLY A 109 -18.92 34.42 -19.53
CA GLY A 109 -19.00 35.64 -18.72
C GLY A 109 -18.60 35.35 -17.27
N ALA A 110 -19.50 35.65 -16.33
CA ALA A 110 -19.29 35.38 -14.91
C ALA A 110 -19.47 33.90 -14.52
N THR A 111 -20.10 33.05 -15.33
CA THR A 111 -20.26 31.62 -15.00
C THR A 111 -18.94 30.89 -15.17
N GLY A 112 -18.46 30.23 -14.11
CA GLY A 112 -17.26 29.39 -14.13
C GLY A 112 -17.34 28.22 -15.11
N ALA A 113 -16.21 27.59 -15.39
CA ALA A 113 -16.11 26.44 -16.30
C ALA A 113 -16.32 25.10 -15.58
N GLY A 114 -16.87 24.12 -16.30
CA GLY A 114 -17.06 22.77 -15.78
C GLY A 114 -15.76 21.97 -15.75
N ALA A 115 -15.66 21.01 -14.83
CA ALA A 115 -14.52 20.09 -14.76
C ALA A 115 -14.60 18.99 -15.86
N GLY A 116 -13.47 18.36 -16.18
CA GLY A 116 -13.46 17.16 -17.01
C GLY A 116 -14.21 16.03 -16.31
N ILE A 117 -13.72 15.63 -15.14
CA ILE A 117 -14.46 14.84 -14.15
C ILE A 117 -14.63 15.68 -12.89
N GLU A 118 -15.88 15.95 -12.52
CA GLU A 118 -16.24 16.69 -11.32
C GLU A 118 -16.33 15.76 -10.10
N LEU A 119 -15.56 16.10 -9.08
CA LEU A 119 -15.37 15.37 -7.84
C LEU A 119 -15.16 16.40 -6.74
N THR A 120 -16.27 16.91 -6.21
CA THR A 120 -16.33 17.90 -5.12
C THR A 120 -16.22 17.24 -3.75
N GLU A 121 -15.82 18.00 -2.73
CA GLU A 121 -15.69 17.53 -1.34
C GLU A 121 -16.94 16.81 -0.83
N GLY A 122 -16.72 15.74 -0.04
CA GLY A 122 -17.77 14.80 0.40
C GLY A 122 -18.01 13.63 -0.55
N ASN A 123 -17.49 13.68 -1.79
CA ASN A 123 -17.61 12.59 -2.78
C ASN A 123 -16.27 11.87 -2.99
N THR A 124 -16.34 10.62 -3.44
CA THR A 124 -15.19 9.72 -3.64
C THR A 124 -15.30 9.00 -4.98
N LEU A 125 -14.19 8.91 -5.73
CA LEU A 125 -14.09 8.17 -6.98
C LEU A 125 -12.94 7.14 -6.92
N TYR A 126 -13.29 5.86 -7.03
CA TYR A 126 -12.35 4.78 -7.33
C TYR A 126 -12.37 4.49 -8.82
N ILE A 127 -11.21 4.61 -9.49
CA ILE A 127 -11.04 4.22 -10.89
C ILE A 127 -10.16 2.97 -10.94
N ILE A 128 -10.67 1.90 -11.55
CA ILE A 128 -10.04 0.58 -11.56
C ILE A 128 -9.76 0.14 -13.00
N GLY A 129 -8.49 -0.14 -13.30
CA GLY A 129 -8.07 -0.70 -14.60
C GLY A 129 -8.07 -2.23 -14.63
N GLY A 130 -8.71 -2.80 -15.65
CA GLY A 130 -8.69 -4.23 -15.98
C GLY A 130 -7.47 -4.69 -16.78
N GLY A 131 -6.46 -3.82 -16.97
CA GLY A 131 -5.21 -4.15 -17.66
C GLY A 131 -4.68 -3.02 -18.56
N ASN A 132 -3.54 -3.29 -19.20
CA ASN A 132 -2.81 -2.35 -20.04
C ASN A 132 -3.68 -1.72 -21.14
N GLY A 133 -3.38 -0.46 -21.49
CA GLY A 133 -3.97 0.24 -22.64
C GLY A 133 -5.32 0.92 -22.39
N ALA A 134 -5.91 0.77 -21.20
CA ALA A 134 -7.04 1.60 -20.77
C ALA A 134 -6.57 3.03 -20.42
N THR A 135 -7.40 4.03 -20.74
CA THR A 135 -7.07 5.45 -20.55
C THR A 135 -8.26 6.27 -20.04
N VAL A 136 -8.05 7.04 -18.98
CA VAL A 136 -8.91 8.17 -18.59
C VAL A 136 -8.30 9.44 -19.15
N THR A 137 -9.03 10.18 -19.99
CA THR A 137 -8.65 11.53 -20.43
C THR A 137 -9.68 12.52 -19.91
N ALA A 138 -9.25 13.49 -19.11
CA ALA A 138 -10.16 14.39 -18.38
C ALA A 138 -9.71 15.85 -18.55
N THR A 139 -10.45 16.64 -19.33
CA THR A 139 -10.11 18.03 -19.66
C THR A 139 -11.14 19.00 -19.09
N GLY A 140 -10.71 19.91 -18.23
CA GLY A 140 -11.57 20.98 -17.73
C GLY A 140 -11.72 22.14 -18.73
N GLY A 141 -12.85 22.83 -18.67
CA GLY A 141 -13.11 23.99 -19.54
C GLY A 141 -12.25 25.21 -19.16
N ASN A 142 -11.93 26.04 -20.15
CA ASN A 142 -11.13 27.25 -19.95
C ASN A 142 -11.93 28.35 -19.26
N ALA A 143 -11.23 29.24 -18.55
CA ALA A 143 -11.79 30.42 -17.92
C ALA A 143 -12.29 31.45 -18.94
N ALA A 144 -13.16 32.35 -18.47
CA ALA A 144 -13.65 33.47 -19.24
C ALA A 144 -12.79 34.72 -19.02
N ASN A 145 -12.82 35.61 -20.01
CA ASN A 145 -12.25 36.94 -19.89
C ASN A 145 -13.08 37.80 -18.93
N GLY A 146 -12.45 38.82 -18.36
CA GLY A 146 -13.18 39.91 -17.72
C GLY A 146 -14.03 40.67 -18.73
N GLY A 147 -15.21 41.10 -18.32
CA GLY A 147 -16.07 41.99 -19.09
C GLY A 147 -15.51 43.41 -19.14
N ASN A 148 -15.87 44.17 -20.18
CA ASN A 148 -15.44 45.55 -20.32
C ASN A 148 -16.23 46.46 -19.37
N GLY A 149 -15.58 47.52 -18.88
CA GLY A 149 -16.25 48.65 -18.26
C GLY A 149 -17.02 49.47 -19.29
N GLY A 150 -18.18 50.00 -18.91
CA GLY A 150 -18.94 50.95 -19.70
C GLY A 150 -18.31 52.35 -19.67
N ASN A 151 -18.46 53.11 -20.75
CA ASN A 151 -18.01 54.50 -20.78
C ASN A 151 -18.85 55.38 -19.85
N GLY A 152 -18.22 56.37 -19.23
CA GLY A 152 -18.92 57.52 -18.66
C GLY A 152 -19.52 58.39 -19.76
N GLN A 153 -20.53 59.17 -19.41
CA GLN A 153 -21.29 60.00 -20.35
C GLN A 153 -20.82 61.45 -20.31
N ASP A 154 -20.83 62.13 -21.46
CA ASP A 154 -20.48 63.56 -21.57
C ASP A 154 -21.46 64.43 -20.77
N ALA A 155 -20.96 65.48 -20.12
CA ALA A 155 -21.76 66.52 -19.49
C ALA A 155 -22.34 67.50 -20.52
N ALA A 156 -23.52 68.06 -20.25
CA ALA A 156 -24.18 68.98 -21.18
C ALA A 156 -24.74 70.23 -20.49
N ILE A 157 -24.69 71.37 -21.19
CA ILE A 157 -25.32 72.63 -20.78
C ILE A 157 -26.44 72.92 -21.78
N ILE A 158 -27.69 73.01 -21.31
CA ILE A 158 -28.86 73.29 -22.15
C ILE A 158 -29.53 74.57 -21.66
N GLY A 159 -29.54 75.58 -22.52
CA GLY A 159 -30.22 76.84 -22.30
C GLY A 159 -29.95 77.82 -23.43
N GLY A 160 -30.82 78.82 -23.56
CA GLY A 160 -30.56 79.97 -24.42
C GLY A 160 -29.47 80.87 -23.85
N TRP A 161 -29.28 82.03 -24.51
CA TRP A 161 -28.39 83.05 -24.00
C TRP A 161 -28.91 83.66 -22.68
N ASP A 162 -30.22 83.87 -22.57
CA ASP A 162 -30.80 84.77 -21.54
C ASP A 162 -31.47 84.08 -20.33
N GLU A 163 -32.18 82.94 -20.51
CA GLU A 163 -33.01 82.35 -19.44
C GLU A 163 -32.78 80.85 -19.19
N CYS A 164 -32.96 80.45 -17.92
CA CYS A 164 -33.01 79.07 -17.40
C CYS A 164 -32.03 78.07 -18.03
N SER A 165 -30.72 78.30 -17.79
CA SER A 165 -29.69 77.29 -18.08
C SER A 165 -29.84 76.09 -17.15
N GLY A 166 -30.28 74.96 -17.70
CA GLY A 166 -30.18 73.65 -17.06
C GLY A 166 -28.84 73.01 -17.40
N VAL A 167 -28.24 72.31 -16.44
CA VAL A 167 -27.00 71.57 -16.65
C VAL A 167 -27.21 70.10 -16.30
N ALA A 168 -26.63 69.23 -17.12
CA ALA A 168 -26.57 67.79 -16.89
C ALA A 168 -25.15 67.37 -16.54
N VAL A 169 -25.00 66.81 -15.35
CA VAL A 169 -23.80 66.04 -15.00
C VAL A 169 -23.80 64.73 -15.78
N GLY A 170 -22.62 64.29 -16.23
CA GLY A 170 -22.49 63.03 -16.95
C GLY A 170 -22.76 61.82 -16.06
N GLY A 171 -23.52 60.83 -16.55
CA GLY A 171 -23.70 59.55 -15.87
C GLY A 171 -22.42 58.71 -15.86
N GLY A 172 -22.12 58.06 -14.74
CA GLY A 172 -20.95 57.19 -14.56
C GLY A 172 -21.08 55.86 -15.31
N GLY A 173 -19.98 55.32 -15.82
CA GLY A 173 -19.95 54.06 -16.57
C GLY A 173 -20.05 52.82 -15.66
N ALA A 174 -20.77 51.77 -16.10
CA ALA A 174 -20.91 50.54 -15.32
C ALA A 174 -19.59 49.76 -15.24
N GLY A 175 -19.30 49.13 -14.11
CA GLY A 175 -18.14 48.24 -13.97
C GLY A 175 -18.27 46.97 -14.81
N GLY A 176 -17.15 46.43 -15.30
CA GLY A 176 -17.11 45.17 -16.02
C GLY A 176 -17.24 43.96 -15.09
N ASN A 177 -18.08 42.98 -15.44
CA ASN A 177 -18.17 41.72 -14.69
C ASN A 177 -16.83 40.96 -14.71
N GLY A 178 -16.46 40.31 -13.61
CA GLY A 178 -15.33 39.40 -13.57
C GLY A 178 -15.57 38.14 -14.42
N GLY A 179 -14.49 37.56 -14.94
CA GLY A 179 -14.53 36.30 -15.68
C GLY A 179 -14.64 35.08 -14.75
N GLY A 180 -15.51 34.12 -15.08
CA GLY A 180 -15.56 32.82 -14.43
C GLY A 180 -14.26 32.03 -14.62
N GLY A 181 -13.80 31.35 -13.57
CA GLY A 181 -12.56 30.57 -13.57
C GLY A 181 -12.64 29.27 -14.37
N ALA A 182 -11.49 28.65 -14.64
CA ALA A 182 -11.37 27.39 -15.36
C ALA A 182 -11.80 26.18 -14.51
N GLY A 183 -12.18 25.08 -15.15
CA GLY A 183 -12.49 23.81 -14.50
C GLY A 183 -11.26 22.91 -14.41
N ALA A 184 -11.17 22.09 -13.35
CA ALA A 184 -10.11 21.11 -13.20
C ALA A 184 -10.21 19.98 -14.24
N GLY A 185 -9.11 19.28 -14.50
CA GLY A 185 -9.15 18.04 -15.28
C GLY A 185 -9.93 16.95 -14.55
N ILE A 186 -9.50 16.62 -13.33
CA ILE A 186 -10.30 15.86 -12.34
C ILE A 186 -10.37 16.65 -11.04
N GLY A 187 -11.57 16.98 -10.56
CA GLY A 187 -11.77 17.72 -9.32
C GLY A 187 -12.89 18.74 -9.42
N THR A 188 -12.67 20.02 -9.19
CA THR A 188 -13.78 21.00 -9.11
C THR A 188 -13.93 21.94 -10.31
N CYS A 189 -15.16 22.41 -10.49
CA CYS A 189 -15.52 23.48 -11.41
C CYS A 189 -14.89 24.81 -10.99
N GLY A 190 -14.74 25.73 -11.96
CA GLY A 190 -14.21 27.06 -11.70
C GLY A 190 -15.18 27.92 -10.89
N GLY A 191 -14.63 28.85 -10.11
CA GLY A 191 -15.40 29.85 -9.38
C GLY A 191 -16.09 30.85 -10.33
N ASN A 192 -17.23 31.39 -9.91
CA ASN A 192 -17.94 32.40 -10.68
C ASN A 192 -17.24 33.77 -10.54
N GLY A 193 -17.21 34.56 -11.61
CA GLY A 193 -16.73 35.94 -11.59
C GLY A 193 -17.67 36.87 -10.83
N GLY A 194 -17.11 37.96 -10.29
CA GLY A 194 -17.86 38.99 -9.58
C GLY A 194 -18.72 39.84 -10.50
N ALA A 195 -19.77 40.46 -9.95
CA ALA A 195 -20.60 41.42 -10.68
C ALA A 195 -19.91 42.78 -10.72
N GLY A 196 -20.00 43.46 -11.87
CA GLY A 196 -19.55 44.84 -12.01
C GLY A 196 -20.40 45.81 -11.19
N GLY A 197 -19.77 46.90 -10.73
CA GLY A 197 -20.44 47.96 -9.96
C GLY A 197 -21.44 48.76 -10.80
N SER A 198 -22.47 49.31 -10.15
CA SER A 198 -23.53 50.07 -10.81
C SER A 198 -23.02 51.35 -11.49
N ALA A 199 -23.59 51.61 -12.68
CA ALA A 199 -23.58 52.93 -13.29
C ALA A 199 -24.59 53.85 -12.58
N GLU A 200 -24.21 55.11 -12.38
CA GLU A 200 -25.10 56.15 -11.89
C GLU A 200 -25.56 57.03 -13.07
N GLY A 201 -26.86 57.26 -13.21
CA GLY A 201 -27.41 57.99 -14.36
C GLY A 201 -27.12 59.50 -14.33
N MET A 202 -27.23 60.16 -15.50
CA MET A 202 -27.25 61.63 -15.59
C MET A 202 -28.28 62.25 -14.64
N GLU A 203 -28.06 63.48 -14.22
CA GLU A 203 -29.06 64.26 -13.48
C GLU A 203 -29.05 65.71 -13.93
N TRP A 204 -30.25 66.31 -13.95
CA TRP A 204 -30.50 67.66 -14.41
C TRP A 204 -30.66 68.61 -13.24
N PHE A 205 -29.76 69.58 -13.14
CA PHE A 205 -29.82 70.62 -12.12
C PHE A 205 -30.24 71.96 -12.72
N TYR A 206 -31.01 72.71 -11.94
CA TYR A 206 -31.45 74.06 -12.27
C TYR A 206 -31.03 74.98 -11.12
N SER A 207 -30.26 76.02 -11.45
CA SER A 207 -29.82 77.11 -10.57
C SER A 207 -29.18 76.73 -9.21
N THR A 208 -28.78 75.48 -9.01
CA THR A 208 -28.14 75.01 -7.77
C THR A 208 -26.66 75.44 -7.71
N PHE A 209 -26.12 75.59 -6.50
CA PHE A 209 -24.69 75.81 -6.23
C PHE A 209 -24.06 74.49 -5.76
N GLY A 210 -22.80 74.21 -6.12
CA GLY A 210 -21.98 73.09 -5.65
C GLY A 210 -22.72 71.76 -5.38
N VAL A 211 -22.93 70.94 -6.41
CA VAL A 211 -23.50 69.59 -6.22
C VAL A 211 -22.49 68.53 -6.65
N LYS A 212 -22.02 67.78 -5.65
CA LYS A 212 -21.24 66.56 -5.83
C LYS A 212 -22.07 65.47 -6.52
N GLY A 213 -21.50 64.82 -7.54
CA GLY A 213 -22.01 63.60 -8.12
C GLY A 213 -21.94 62.39 -7.19
N ALA A 214 -22.85 61.45 -7.36
CA ALA A 214 -22.83 60.16 -6.67
C ALA A 214 -21.50 59.40 -6.91
N ASP A 215 -20.95 58.83 -5.84
CA ASP A 215 -19.82 57.89 -5.91
C ASP A 215 -20.30 56.60 -6.62
N GLY A 216 -19.44 56.01 -7.46
CA GLY A 216 -19.79 54.85 -8.29
C GLY A 216 -19.99 53.57 -7.47
N GLY A 217 -20.87 52.68 -7.95
CA GLY A 217 -21.12 51.39 -7.28
C GLY A 217 -19.88 50.52 -7.24
N SER A 218 -19.63 49.82 -6.13
CA SER A 218 -18.46 48.92 -6.01
C SER A 218 -18.74 47.55 -6.66
N GLY A 219 -17.75 46.99 -7.34
CA GLY A 219 -17.82 45.64 -7.92
C GLY A 219 -17.77 44.56 -6.84
N SER A 220 -18.49 43.46 -7.04
CA SER A 220 -18.45 42.34 -6.10
C SER A 220 -17.27 41.39 -6.38
N ALA A 221 -16.86 40.64 -5.36
CA ALA A 221 -15.78 39.68 -5.48
C ALA A 221 -16.19 38.44 -6.29
N GLY A 222 -15.22 37.84 -6.99
CA GLY A 222 -15.39 36.50 -7.55
C GLY A 222 -15.50 35.43 -6.46
N THR A 223 -16.07 34.27 -6.78
CA THR A 223 -16.13 33.13 -5.85
C THR A 223 -14.88 32.26 -5.96
N SER A 224 -14.47 31.69 -4.84
CA SER A 224 -13.49 30.60 -4.81
C SER A 224 -14.02 29.37 -5.55
N ALA A 225 -13.12 28.52 -6.05
CA ALA A 225 -13.49 27.17 -6.48
C ALA A 225 -13.62 26.24 -5.26
N GLN A 226 -14.52 25.26 -5.34
CA GLN A 226 -14.77 24.31 -4.25
C GLN A 226 -13.57 23.37 -4.01
N SER A 227 -13.47 22.83 -2.80
CA SER A 227 -12.56 21.75 -2.43
C SER A 227 -12.83 20.46 -3.25
N MET A 228 -11.76 19.74 -3.58
CA MET A 228 -11.84 18.44 -4.25
C MET A 228 -12.26 17.31 -3.29
N GLY A 229 -13.01 16.33 -3.79
CA GLY A 229 -13.27 15.05 -3.13
C GLY A 229 -12.08 14.08 -3.18
N GLN A 230 -12.30 12.81 -2.87
CA GLN A 230 -11.23 11.80 -2.80
C GLN A 230 -11.12 11.02 -4.11
N LEU A 231 -9.92 11.00 -4.71
CA LEU A 231 -9.62 10.23 -5.92
C LEU A 231 -8.68 9.07 -5.60
N TYR A 232 -9.06 7.87 -6.04
CA TYR A 232 -8.27 6.64 -5.95
C TYR A 232 -8.10 6.03 -7.34
N VAL A 233 -6.87 5.62 -7.65
CA VAL A 233 -6.45 5.07 -8.96
C VAL A 233 -5.83 3.70 -8.72
N VAL A 234 -6.44 2.65 -9.27
CA VAL A 234 -6.11 1.25 -8.96
C VAL A 234 -5.80 0.47 -10.25
N ASN A 235 -4.70 -0.27 -10.23
CA ASN A 235 -4.15 -1.07 -11.34
C ASN A 235 -3.69 -0.27 -12.58
N GLY A 236 -3.01 -0.95 -13.51
CA GLY A 236 -2.18 -0.33 -14.56
C GLY A 236 -2.95 0.23 -15.75
N PHE A 237 -3.48 1.44 -15.62
CA PHE A 237 -4.06 2.24 -16.71
C PHE A 237 -3.52 3.68 -16.69
N THR A 238 -3.78 4.48 -17.73
CA THR A 238 -3.25 5.85 -17.85
C THR A 238 -4.30 6.91 -17.47
N VAL A 239 -3.90 7.93 -16.69
CA VAL A 239 -4.73 9.12 -16.38
C VAL A 239 -4.10 10.38 -17.00
N ASN A 240 -4.75 10.89 -18.05
CA ASN A 240 -4.40 12.12 -18.76
C ASN A 240 -5.36 13.24 -18.33
N ALA A 241 -5.09 13.87 -17.19
CA ALA A 241 -5.90 14.96 -16.66
C ALA A 241 -5.28 16.33 -16.99
N LYS A 242 -6.10 17.29 -17.45
CA LYS A 242 -5.68 18.64 -17.83
C LYS A 242 -6.67 19.71 -17.37
N GLY A 243 -6.18 20.70 -16.63
CA GLY A 243 -6.97 21.86 -16.21
C GLY A 243 -7.17 22.87 -17.35
N GLY A 244 -8.25 23.64 -17.28
CA GLY A 244 -8.49 24.74 -18.22
C GLY A 244 -7.56 25.93 -18.00
N SER A 245 -7.36 26.71 -19.07
CA SER A 245 -6.46 27.89 -19.09
C SER A 245 -7.11 29.14 -18.49
N LYS A 246 -6.30 30.11 -18.02
CA LYS A 246 -6.79 31.41 -17.53
C LYS A 246 -7.32 32.30 -18.66
N GLY A 247 -8.20 33.24 -18.30
CA GLY A 247 -8.70 34.27 -19.21
C GLY A 247 -7.78 35.49 -19.32
N SER A 248 -8.25 36.51 -20.02
CA SER A 248 -7.65 37.86 -20.13
C SER A 248 -8.53 38.93 -19.49
N ALA A 249 -7.94 40.01 -18.98
CA ALA A 249 -8.69 41.10 -18.33
C ALA A 249 -9.60 41.82 -19.34
N GLY A 250 -10.66 42.47 -18.85
CA GLY A 250 -11.50 43.34 -19.67
C GLY A 250 -10.81 44.65 -20.05
N THR A 251 -11.40 45.38 -20.98
CA THR A 251 -11.03 46.78 -21.28
C THR A 251 -11.80 47.73 -20.36
N ALA A 252 -11.15 48.77 -19.86
CA ALA A 252 -11.80 49.79 -19.04
C ALA A 252 -12.66 50.75 -19.89
N GLY A 253 -13.68 51.35 -19.29
CA GLY A 253 -14.50 52.37 -19.94
C GLY A 253 -13.80 53.72 -20.03
N SER A 254 -14.01 54.45 -21.12
CA SER A 254 -13.55 55.83 -21.26
C SER A 254 -14.33 56.78 -20.33
N ALA A 255 -13.71 57.88 -19.93
CA ALA A 255 -14.40 58.97 -19.23
C ALA A 255 -15.28 59.79 -20.18
N GLY A 256 -16.35 60.37 -19.65
CA GLY A 256 -17.15 61.37 -20.36
C GLY A 256 -16.49 62.76 -20.35
N LYS A 257 -16.72 63.54 -21.40
CA LYS A 257 -16.21 64.91 -21.50
C LYS A 257 -16.86 65.84 -20.49
N SER A 258 -16.09 66.78 -20.00
CA SER A 258 -16.57 67.86 -19.12
C SER A 258 -17.07 69.04 -19.96
N CYS A 259 -17.82 69.97 -19.37
CA CYS A 259 -18.21 71.22 -20.03
C CYS A 259 -18.17 72.43 -19.08
N MET A 260 -17.95 73.61 -19.64
CA MET A 260 -17.89 74.87 -18.90
C MET A 260 -18.60 75.99 -19.66
N ARG A 261 -19.36 76.83 -18.95
CA ARG A 261 -19.97 78.05 -19.48
C ARG A 261 -19.45 79.28 -18.75
N TYR A 262 -18.81 80.18 -19.49
CA TYR A 262 -18.48 81.53 -19.08
C TYR A 262 -19.62 82.51 -19.42
N GLY A 263 -19.79 83.54 -18.59
CA GLY A 263 -20.87 84.54 -18.71
C GLY A 263 -21.37 85.00 -17.33
N GLY A 264 -22.54 85.64 -17.27
CA GLY A 264 -23.13 86.18 -16.02
C GLY A 264 -23.53 85.15 -14.96
N ASN A 265 -23.28 83.86 -15.21
CA ASN A 265 -23.20 82.78 -14.23
C ASN A 265 -22.12 81.82 -14.75
N GLU A 266 -21.06 81.61 -13.97
CA GLU A 266 -19.97 80.71 -14.37
C GLU A 266 -20.36 79.29 -13.94
N TYR A 267 -20.45 78.36 -14.89
CA TYR A 267 -20.76 76.95 -14.63
C TYR A 267 -19.59 76.06 -15.02
N SER A 268 -19.23 75.13 -14.14
CA SER A 268 -18.31 74.03 -14.44
C SER A 268 -19.01 72.72 -14.15
N VAL A 269 -18.88 71.74 -15.06
CA VAL A 269 -19.59 70.45 -14.95
C VAL A 269 -18.68 69.32 -15.44
N THR A 270 -18.44 68.30 -14.61
CA THR A 270 -17.71 67.10 -15.04
C THR A 270 -18.63 66.11 -15.77
N GLY A 271 -18.07 65.40 -16.75
CA GLY A 271 -18.69 64.18 -17.28
C GLY A 271 -18.71 63.06 -16.22
N GLY A 272 -19.24 61.90 -16.58
CA GLY A 272 -19.11 60.71 -15.75
C GLY A 272 -17.73 60.08 -15.88
N GLY A 273 -17.22 59.49 -14.79
CA GLY A 273 -16.07 58.58 -14.86
C GLY A 273 -16.43 57.30 -15.63
N GLY A 274 -15.44 56.68 -16.27
CA GLY A 274 -15.59 55.37 -16.89
C GLY A 274 -15.67 54.24 -15.86
N GLY A 275 -16.31 53.13 -16.21
CA GLY A 275 -16.32 51.92 -15.39
C GLY A 275 -14.98 51.17 -15.46
N GLY A 276 -14.57 50.58 -14.34
CA GLY A 276 -13.40 49.72 -14.28
C GLY A 276 -13.58 48.41 -15.05
N ALA A 277 -12.50 47.88 -15.62
CA ALA A 277 -12.51 46.59 -16.28
C ALA A 277 -12.81 45.43 -15.30
N GLY A 278 -13.45 44.36 -15.78
CA GLY A 278 -13.54 43.11 -15.03
C GLY A 278 -12.20 42.37 -14.97
N GLY A 279 -11.92 41.74 -13.83
CA GLY A 279 -10.76 40.86 -13.65
C GLY A 279 -10.97 39.49 -14.30
N PHE A 280 -9.89 38.82 -14.74
CA PHE A 280 -10.01 37.51 -15.41
C PHE A 280 -10.14 36.32 -14.46
N GLY A 281 -10.82 35.27 -14.93
CA GLY A 281 -10.89 33.97 -14.26
C GLY A 281 -9.58 33.18 -14.35
N GLY A 282 -9.23 32.50 -13.25
CA GLY A 282 -7.96 31.79 -13.11
C GLY A 282 -7.88 30.47 -13.87
N ALA A 283 -6.65 29.99 -14.09
CA ALA A 283 -6.40 28.63 -14.57
C ALA A 283 -6.69 27.60 -13.46
N ALA A 284 -6.95 26.36 -13.85
CA ALA A 284 -7.29 25.27 -12.93
C ALA A 284 -6.20 24.21 -12.82
N ALA A 285 -6.28 23.40 -11.76
CA ALA A 285 -5.39 22.25 -11.60
C ALA A 285 -5.69 21.14 -12.62
N ASN A 286 -4.65 20.37 -13.00
CA ASN A 286 -4.83 19.14 -13.77
C ASN A 286 -5.66 18.12 -12.97
N ILE A 287 -5.32 17.93 -11.71
CA ILE A 287 -6.14 17.24 -10.72
C ILE A 287 -6.11 18.10 -9.46
N GLY A 288 -7.28 18.40 -8.88
CA GLY A 288 -7.40 19.32 -7.75
C GLY A 288 -8.54 20.32 -7.91
N THR A 289 -8.25 21.59 -7.71
CA THR A 289 -9.25 22.66 -7.63
C THR A 289 -9.41 23.38 -8.97
N GLY A 290 -10.63 23.85 -9.24
CA GLY A 290 -10.92 24.80 -10.32
C GLY A 290 -10.19 26.14 -10.10
N GLY A 291 -10.10 26.94 -11.15
CA GLY A 291 -9.59 28.31 -11.05
C GLY A 291 -10.59 29.22 -10.32
N PRO A 292 -10.13 30.22 -9.54
CA PRO A 292 -11.02 31.21 -8.94
C PRO A 292 -11.66 32.12 -10.00
N GLY A 293 -12.83 32.68 -9.70
CA GLY A 293 -13.41 33.76 -10.50
C GLY A 293 -12.68 35.09 -10.28
N GLY A 294 -12.56 35.88 -11.33
CA GLY A 294 -12.07 37.26 -11.25
C GLY A 294 -13.08 38.19 -10.57
N GLY A 295 -12.61 39.30 -10.00
CA GLY A 295 -13.48 40.33 -9.41
C GLY A 295 -14.18 41.20 -10.46
N GLY A 296 -15.35 41.74 -10.14
CA GLY A 296 -15.97 42.78 -10.97
C GLY A 296 -15.27 44.14 -10.79
N GLY A 297 -15.16 44.92 -11.86
CA GLY A 297 -14.73 46.32 -11.77
C GLY A 297 -15.80 47.18 -11.07
N GLY A 298 -15.37 48.28 -10.44
CA GLY A 298 -16.28 49.31 -9.92
C GLY A 298 -16.91 50.13 -11.05
N GLY A 299 -18.07 50.73 -10.76
CA GLY A 299 -18.66 51.76 -11.61
C GLY A 299 -17.89 53.08 -11.49
N GLY A 300 -17.85 53.85 -12.59
CA GLY A 300 -17.34 55.21 -12.58
C GLY A 300 -18.25 56.15 -11.80
N ALA A 301 -17.68 57.20 -11.24
CA ALA A 301 -18.43 58.23 -10.52
C ALA A 301 -19.34 59.01 -11.47
N LYS A 302 -20.45 59.50 -10.93
CA LYS A 302 -21.29 60.49 -11.62
C LYS A 302 -20.60 61.85 -11.64
N GLY A 303 -20.83 62.63 -12.68
CA GLY A 303 -20.37 64.01 -12.77
C GLY A 303 -20.85 64.89 -11.60
N SER A 304 -20.06 65.89 -11.27
CA SER A 304 -20.33 66.95 -10.30
C SER A 304 -20.50 68.28 -11.03
N GLN A 305 -21.07 69.26 -10.35
CA GLN A 305 -21.18 70.63 -10.85
C GLN A 305 -20.73 71.65 -9.80
N ASP A 306 -20.20 72.76 -10.28
CA ASP A 306 -20.10 73.99 -9.50
C ASP A 306 -20.63 75.19 -10.28
N ARG A 307 -21.07 76.19 -9.53
CA ARG A 307 -21.60 77.45 -10.05
C ARG A 307 -21.20 78.57 -9.10
N GLU A 308 -20.29 79.42 -9.52
CA GLU A 308 -19.89 80.61 -8.74
C GLU A 308 -20.06 81.90 -9.57
N SER A 309 -19.87 83.04 -8.91
CA SER A 309 -20.02 84.38 -9.51
C SER A 309 -18.71 85.02 -9.95
N THR A 310 -17.58 84.51 -9.45
CA THR A 310 -16.23 85.06 -9.67
C THR A 310 -15.17 83.99 -9.42
N GLY A 311 -14.90 83.14 -10.41
CA GLY A 311 -13.75 82.24 -10.38
C GLY A 311 -14.02 80.82 -10.84
N TYR A 312 -12.95 80.03 -10.85
CA TYR A 312 -12.94 78.71 -11.44
C TYR A 312 -12.30 77.68 -10.51
N TYR A 313 -13.03 76.57 -10.31
CA TYR A 313 -12.65 75.51 -9.38
C TYR A 313 -12.34 74.20 -10.09
N GLY A 314 -11.28 73.54 -9.63
CA GLY A 314 -10.94 72.17 -10.00
C GLY A 314 -11.68 71.15 -9.16
N PHE A 315 -12.30 70.17 -9.83
CA PHE A 315 -12.87 68.98 -9.22
C PHE A 315 -12.95 67.86 -10.27
N GLU A 316 -13.10 66.63 -9.82
CA GLU A 316 -13.04 65.44 -10.68
C GLU A 316 -14.11 64.39 -10.37
N SER A 317 -14.37 63.57 -11.38
CA SER A 317 -15.27 62.43 -11.32
C SER A 317 -14.51 61.19 -11.77
N ARG A 318 -14.09 60.40 -10.77
CA ARG A 318 -13.10 59.33 -10.94
C ARG A 318 -13.69 58.09 -11.61
N GLY A 319 -12.86 57.40 -12.37
CA GLY A 319 -13.19 56.11 -12.94
C GLY A 319 -13.30 55.03 -11.86
N GLY A 320 -14.14 54.02 -12.10
CA GLY A 320 -14.25 52.86 -11.22
C GLY A 320 -12.99 52.02 -11.28
N ARG A 321 -12.56 51.45 -10.15
CA ARG A 321 -11.35 50.62 -10.14
C ARG A 321 -11.56 49.30 -10.87
N GLY A 322 -10.54 48.81 -11.55
CA GLY A 322 -10.57 47.50 -12.18
C GLY A 322 -10.77 46.39 -11.14
N GLY A 323 -11.45 45.31 -11.53
CA GLY A 323 -11.62 44.11 -10.71
C GLY A 323 -10.30 43.35 -10.59
N MET A 324 -10.10 42.66 -9.46
CA MET A 324 -8.89 41.88 -9.25
C MET A 324 -8.85 40.65 -10.16
N ASN A 325 -7.71 40.44 -10.80
CA ASN A 325 -7.37 39.28 -11.64
C ASN A 325 -6.91 38.11 -10.79
N ALA A 326 -7.14 36.88 -11.26
CA ALA A 326 -6.79 35.64 -10.56
C ALA A 326 -5.29 35.41 -10.21
N ASP A 327 -4.37 36.31 -10.58
CA ASP A 327 -2.97 36.33 -10.11
C ASP A 327 -2.67 37.44 -9.08
N GLY A 328 -3.72 38.08 -8.54
CA GLY A 328 -3.62 39.14 -7.52
C GLY A 328 -3.34 40.54 -8.08
N THR A 329 -3.12 40.67 -9.39
CA THR A 329 -3.09 41.98 -10.06
C THR A 329 -4.50 42.57 -10.17
N TYR A 330 -4.62 43.85 -10.52
CA TYR A 330 -5.91 44.46 -10.88
C TYR A 330 -6.02 44.62 -12.40
N ALA A 331 -7.25 44.53 -12.93
CA ALA A 331 -7.55 44.98 -14.29
C ALA A 331 -7.47 46.52 -14.38
N ASN A 332 -7.60 47.08 -15.58
CA ASN A 332 -7.47 48.52 -15.78
C ASN A 332 -8.61 49.30 -15.09
N ASP A 333 -8.25 50.38 -14.39
CA ASP A 333 -9.18 51.37 -13.86
C ASP A 333 -9.87 52.14 -14.99
N GLY A 334 -11.09 52.58 -14.75
CA GLY A 334 -11.87 53.42 -15.66
C GLY A 334 -11.24 54.78 -15.90
N GLY A 335 -11.52 55.40 -17.03
CA GLY A 335 -11.07 56.76 -17.32
C GLY A 335 -11.66 57.77 -16.33
N GLU A 336 -10.81 58.59 -15.72
CA GLU A 336 -11.21 59.71 -14.88
C GLU A 336 -11.48 60.95 -15.74
N THR A 337 -12.45 61.79 -15.35
CA THR A 337 -12.70 63.09 -16.01
C THR A 337 -12.59 64.22 -15.00
N ARG A 338 -11.89 65.28 -15.39
CA ARG A 338 -11.49 66.38 -14.51
C ARG A 338 -11.84 67.71 -15.15
N VAL A 339 -12.37 68.62 -14.35
CA VAL A 339 -12.52 70.03 -14.66
C VAL A 339 -11.19 70.67 -14.23
N SER A 340 -10.32 71.01 -15.20
CA SER A 340 -9.10 71.80 -14.95
C SER A 340 -8.68 72.62 -16.18
N TRP A 341 -7.83 73.64 -16.00
CA TRP A 341 -7.22 74.41 -17.11
C TRP A 341 -6.53 73.48 -18.13
N GLN A 342 -5.78 72.49 -17.65
CA GLN A 342 -5.14 71.48 -18.51
C GLN A 342 -6.18 70.66 -19.29
N ALA A 343 -7.34 70.32 -18.70
CA ALA A 343 -8.40 69.61 -19.42
C ALA A 343 -9.06 70.45 -20.53
N ILE A 344 -9.03 71.79 -20.43
CA ILE A 344 -9.44 72.69 -21.52
C ILE A 344 -8.41 72.66 -22.65
N THR A 345 -7.11 72.81 -22.34
CA THR A 345 -6.04 72.79 -23.36
C THR A 345 -5.85 71.42 -24.02
N ASP A 346 -6.12 70.32 -23.29
CA ASP A 346 -6.13 68.94 -23.80
C ASP A 346 -7.37 68.62 -24.66
N GLY A 347 -8.36 69.52 -24.75
CA GLY A 347 -9.61 69.29 -25.49
C GLY A 347 -10.59 68.29 -24.83
N LEU A 348 -10.38 68.01 -23.54
CA LEU A 348 -11.22 67.11 -22.71
C LEU A 348 -12.46 67.83 -22.14
N CYS A 349 -12.50 69.16 -22.24
CA CYS A 349 -13.64 69.99 -21.90
C CYS A 349 -14.20 70.76 -23.10
N LEU A 350 -15.53 70.81 -23.21
CA LEU A 350 -16.27 71.69 -24.12
C LEU A 350 -16.47 73.06 -23.47
N THR A 351 -15.90 74.12 -24.06
CA THR A 351 -15.99 75.51 -23.58
C THR A 351 -16.74 76.41 -24.56
N ASN A 352 -17.37 77.48 -24.06
CA ASN A 352 -17.94 78.57 -24.86
C ASN A 352 -17.13 79.88 -24.78
N ALA A 353 -15.98 79.86 -24.10
CA ALA A 353 -15.20 81.05 -23.74
C ALA A 353 -14.07 81.32 -24.74
N GLU A 354 -13.68 82.59 -24.86
CA GLU A 354 -12.41 82.95 -25.48
C GLU A 354 -11.27 82.65 -24.50
N ASN A 355 -10.22 81.96 -24.95
CA ASN A 355 -9.16 81.42 -24.08
C ASN A 355 -8.41 82.46 -23.22
N SER A 356 -8.46 83.75 -23.60
CA SER A 356 -7.69 84.85 -23.03
C SER A 356 -8.00 85.21 -21.57
N TRP A 357 -9.15 84.78 -21.02
CA TRP A 357 -9.52 85.05 -19.62
C TRP A 357 -9.03 84.01 -18.62
N LEU A 358 -8.74 82.78 -19.09
CA LEU A 358 -8.38 81.65 -18.22
C LEU A 358 -6.91 81.68 -17.78
N GLU A 359 -6.03 82.34 -18.54
CA GLU A 359 -4.60 82.45 -18.24
C GLU A 359 -4.28 83.21 -16.93
N SER A 360 -5.24 83.99 -16.40
CA SER A 360 -5.11 84.75 -15.15
C SER A 360 -5.84 84.14 -13.94
N ALA A 361 -6.54 83.00 -14.09
CA ALA A 361 -7.34 82.42 -13.01
C ALA A 361 -6.52 81.47 -12.11
N THR A 362 -6.43 81.76 -10.82
CA THR A 362 -5.82 80.85 -9.83
C THR A 362 -6.76 79.68 -9.55
N GLN A 363 -6.53 78.53 -10.21
CA GLN A 363 -7.30 77.31 -9.98
C GLN A 363 -7.26 76.92 -8.49
N THR A 364 -8.43 76.86 -7.87
CA THR A 364 -8.62 76.37 -6.49
C THR A 364 -9.34 75.02 -6.55
N TRP A 365 -8.96 74.04 -5.74
CA TRP A 365 -9.59 72.71 -5.76
C TRP A 365 -10.77 72.61 -4.78
N ARG A 366 -11.76 71.78 -5.14
CA ARG A 366 -13.00 71.54 -4.40
C ARG A 366 -13.18 70.06 -4.10
N ASP A 367 -12.38 69.57 -3.15
CA ASP A 367 -12.43 68.21 -2.59
C ASP A 367 -13.85 67.82 -2.07
N ASP A 368 -14.70 68.81 -1.78
CA ASP A 368 -16.12 68.63 -1.42
C ASP A 368 -17.01 68.20 -2.59
N LEU A 369 -16.59 68.49 -3.83
CA LEU A 369 -17.28 68.15 -5.08
C LEU A 369 -16.71 66.89 -5.75
N ASP A 370 -15.55 66.40 -5.35
CA ASP A 370 -14.91 65.20 -5.93
C ASP A 370 -15.75 63.93 -5.74
N SER A 371 -16.15 63.32 -6.86
CA SER A 371 -16.92 62.06 -6.88
C SER A 371 -16.01 60.86 -7.17
N LYS A 372 -16.11 59.82 -6.34
CA LYS A 372 -15.19 58.67 -6.31
C LYS A 372 -15.76 57.52 -7.12
N GLY A 373 -14.94 56.92 -7.98
CA GLY A 373 -15.29 55.65 -8.61
C GLY A 373 -15.39 54.53 -7.57
N GLY A 374 -16.26 53.56 -7.84
CA GLY A 374 -16.44 52.39 -6.99
C GLY A 374 -15.17 51.54 -6.89
N SER A 375 -15.02 50.81 -5.80
CA SER A 375 -13.91 49.87 -5.67
C SER A 375 -14.12 48.66 -6.60
N GLY A 376 -13.02 48.10 -7.09
CA GLY A 376 -13.02 46.81 -7.77
C GLY A 376 -13.13 45.68 -6.75
N GLY A 377 -13.92 44.66 -7.08
CA GLY A 377 -14.04 43.45 -6.28
C GLY A 377 -12.75 42.64 -6.27
N GLY A 378 -12.51 41.92 -5.16
CA GLY A 378 -11.43 40.94 -5.07
C GLY A 378 -11.69 39.70 -5.94
N THR A 379 -10.67 38.84 -6.10
CA THR A 379 -10.89 37.52 -6.69
C THR A 379 -11.58 36.59 -5.70
N GLY A 380 -12.07 35.47 -6.22
CA GLY A 380 -12.16 34.26 -5.39
C GLY A 380 -10.78 33.84 -4.89
N SER A 381 -10.72 33.14 -3.76
CA SER A 381 -9.48 32.48 -3.34
C SER A 381 -9.24 31.27 -4.23
N SER A 382 -8.02 31.13 -4.78
CA SER A 382 -7.56 29.83 -5.27
C SER A 382 -7.41 28.90 -4.07
N SER A 383 -8.31 27.91 -3.94
CA SER A 383 -8.19 26.85 -2.94
C SER A 383 -6.93 26.04 -3.26
N ALA A 384 -5.99 26.00 -2.30
CA ALA A 384 -4.72 25.32 -2.46
C ALA A 384 -4.93 23.82 -2.79
N ALA A 385 -4.00 23.27 -3.58
CA ALA A 385 -4.08 21.97 -4.26
C ALA A 385 -5.00 20.92 -3.61
N GLY A 386 -6.07 20.56 -4.31
CA GLY A 386 -6.89 19.40 -3.93
C GLY A 386 -6.05 18.13 -3.83
N SER A 387 -6.31 17.32 -2.79
CA SER A 387 -5.45 16.21 -2.40
C SER A 387 -5.58 15.01 -3.36
N MET A 388 -4.78 15.02 -4.43
CA MET A 388 -4.45 13.79 -5.15
C MET A 388 -3.69 12.86 -4.21
N ASN A 389 -4.38 11.88 -3.60
CA ASN A 389 -3.72 10.82 -2.86
C ASN A 389 -3.17 9.77 -3.83
N THR A 390 -2.01 10.04 -4.43
CA THR A 390 -1.10 9.00 -4.95
C THR A 390 -0.44 8.20 -3.82
N GLY A 391 -1.18 7.95 -2.74
CA GLY A 391 -0.68 7.29 -1.53
C GLY A 391 0.44 8.05 -0.83
N GLU A 392 0.37 9.39 -0.70
CA GLU A 392 1.43 10.14 -0.01
C GLU A 392 0.88 10.89 1.22
N LYS A 393 1.24 10.39 2.41
CA LYS A 393 1.01 11.07 3.71
C LYS A 393 2.15 10.79 4.68
N THR A 394 2.90 11.82 5.02
CA THR A 394 3.96 11.77 6.04
C THR A 394 3.35 11.66 7.45
N TYR A 395 3.21 10.44 7.94
CA TYR A 395 2.65 10.14 9.27
C TYR A 395 3.76 9.90 10.31
N THR A 396 4.14 10.93 11.07
CA THR A 396 5.01 10.79 12.26
C THR A 396 4.23 10.12 13.40
N ILE A 397 4.16 8.78 13.38
CA ILE A 397 3.48 7.99 14.42
C ILE A 397 4.49 7.54 15.48
N THR A 398 4.48 8.22 16.62
CA THR A 398 5.12 7.72 17.84
C THR A 398 4.50 6.38 18.24
N LEU A 399 5.27 5.29 18.18
CA LEU A 399 4.79 3.96 18.54
C LEU A 399 4.64 3.83 20.07
N GLN A 400 3.39 3.79 20.54
CA GLN A 400 3.04 3.27 21.86
C GLN A 400 2.84 1.74 21.74
N PRO A 401 3.44 0.90 22.60
CA PRO A 401 3.36 -0.55 22.47
C PRO A 401 1.99 -1.10 22.90
N THR A 402 1.12 -1.37 21.92
CA THR A 402 -0.21 -1.96 22.13
C THR A 402 -0.10 -3.47 22.41
N LYS A 403 -0.18 -3.86 23.69
CA LYS A 403 0.01 -5.24 24.14
C LYS A 403 -1.12 -6.19 23.72
N THR A 404 -0.96 -6.87 22.58
CA THR A 404 -1.81 -8.01 22.19
C THR A 404 -1.25 -9.31 22.78
N LYS A 405 -2.04 -10.03 23.59
CA LYS A 405 -1.61 -11.29 24.22
C LYS A 405 -1.92 -12.50 23.34
N VAL A 406 -0.92 -13.35 23.10
CA VAL A 406 -1.09 -14.75 22.68
C VAL A 406 -0.17 -15.62 23.53
N ASN A 407 -0.72 -16.68 24.15
CA ASN A 407 0.01 -17.72 24.90
C ASN A 407 1.14 -17.28 25.88
N GLY A 408 0.95 -16.14 26.57
CA GLY A 408 1.70 -15.82 27.79
C GLY A 408 3.05 -15.12 27.62
N THR A 409 3.59 -15.02 26.40
CA THR A 409 4.78 -14.21 26.08
C THR A 409 4.40 -13.03 25.18
N ASN A 410 5.03 -11.88 25.39
CA ASN A 410 4.76 -10.68 24.59
C ASN A 410 5.67 -10.68 23.34
N LEU A 411 5.04 -10.64 22.16
CA LEU A 411 5.68 -10.42 20.87
C LEU A 411 5.04 -9.19 20.22
N ASP A 412 5.81 -8.12 20.08
CA ASP A 412 5.36 -6.84 19.56
C ASP A 412 5.39 -6.85 18.01
N ALA A 413 4.47 -7.62 17.41
CA ALA A 413 4.29 -7.67 15.96
C ALA A 413 3.55 -6.41 15.47
N VAL A 414 4.23 -5.58 14.67
CA VAL A 414 3.67 -4.34 14.11
C VAL A 414 3.53 -4.46 12.59
N THR A 415 2.42 -5.06 12.15
CA THR A 415 2.02 -5.04 10.74
C THR A 415 1.42 -3.67 10.41
N LYS A 416 1.93 -3.00 9.37
CA LYS A 416 1.36 -1.77 8.82
C LYS A 416 1.55 -1.74 7.31
N THR A 417 0.45 -1.52 6.58
CA THR A 417 0.50 -1.08 5.19
C THR A 417 1.07 0.35 5.15
N TYR A 418 2.13 0.55 4.38
CA TYR A 418 2.67 1.88 4.09
C TYR A 418 2.38 2.21 2.64
N ALA A 419 2.02 3.46 2.39
CA ALA A 419 1.88 3.97 1.04
C ALA A 419 3.26 4.47 0.54
N PRO A 420 3.49 4.56 -0.79
CA PRO A 420 4.82 4.79 -1.35
C PRO A 420 5.48 6.08 -0.83
N SER A 421 6.76 6.03 -0.51
CA SER A 421 7.53 7.24 -0.21
C SER A 421 9.00 7.11 -0.62
N THR A 422 9.61 8.27 -0.88
CA THR A 422 11.03 8.37 -1.25
C THR A 422 11.97 8.13 -0.08
N LEU A 423 11.53 8.36 1.16
CA LEU A 423 12.35 8.25 2.36
C LEU A 423 11.48 7.96 3.60
N THR A 424 11.58 6.76 4.17
CA THR A 424 10.88 6.37 5.40
C THR A 424 11.85 6.11 6.54
N THR A 425 11.65 6.78 7.68
CA THR A 425 12.50 6.64 8.87
C THR A 425 11.78 5.85 9.96
N PHE A 426 12.40 4.77 10.42
CA PHE A 426 11.93 3.91 11.50
C PHE A 426 12.81 4.03 12.73
N ILE A 427 12.21 4.26 13.89
CA ILE A 427 12.86 4.10 15.19
C ILE A 427 12.39 2.78 15.76
N LEU A 428 13.27 1.77 15.78
CA LEU A 428 12.95 0.44 16.25
C LEU A 428 13.32 0.30 17.75
N PRO A 429 12.46 -0.33 18.57
CA PRO A 429 12.76 -0.57 19.97
C PRO A 429 13.88 -1.61 20.13
N LYS A 430 14.52 -1.60 21.31
CA LYS A 430 15.65 -2.48 21.66
C LYS A 430 15.26 -3.96 21.50
N ASN A 431 15.98 -4.67 20.64
CA ASN A 431 15.84 -6.13 20.45
C ASN A 431 16.08 -6.89 21.75
N LYS A 432 15.41 -8.04 21.90
CA LYS A 432 15.79 -9.05 22.89
C LYS A 432 17.16 -9.65 22.51
N SER A 433 17.94 -10.07 23.50
CA SER A 433 19.25 -10.69 23.25
C SER A 433 19.09 -11.98 22.43
N GLY A 434 19.80 -12.07 21.30
CA GLY A 434 19.70 -13.18 20.33
C GLY A 434 18.70 -13.00 19.18
N TYR A 435 18.10 -11.81 19.03
CA TYR A 435 17.12 -11.50 17.98
C TYR A 435 17.59 -10.35 17.09
N GLN A 436 17.11 -10.33 15.84
CA GLN A 436 17.26 -9.20 14.93
C GLN A 436 15.89 -8.76 14.40
N TRP A 437 15.80 -7.48 14.04
CA TRP A 437 14.67 -7.00 13.25
C TRP A 437 14.87 -7.45 11.80
N ALA A 438 13.97 -8.31 11.33
CA ALA A 438 13.82 -8.61 9.92
C ALA A 438 12.76 -7.69 9.32
N LEU A 439 13.10 -7.05 8.21
CA LEU A 439 12.13 -6.38 7.35
C LEU A 439 11.70 -7.34 6.23
N LEU A 440 10.39 -7.44 6.02
CA LEU A 440 9.79 -8.08 4.85
C LEU A 440 9.05 -7.00 4.05
N VAL A 441 9.48 -6.74 2.81
CA VAL A 441 8.80 -5.83 1.88
C VAL A 441 8.07 -6.64 0.81
N TYR A 442 6.75 -6.46 0.71
CA TYR A 442 5.90 -7.14 -0.26
C TYR A 442 5.51 -6.19 -1.40
N GLY A 443 6.38 -6.06 -2.41
CA GLY A 443 6.11 -5.22 -3.58
C GLY A 443 7.30 -5.13 -4.54
N LYS A 444 7.47 -3.95 -5.17
CA LYS A 444 8.55 -3.68 -6.12
C LYS A 444 9.53 -2.67 -5.52
N SER A 445 10.79 -3.09 -5.37
CA SER A 445 11.91 -2.28 -4.87
C SER A 445 11.79 -1.71 -3.45
N CYS A 446 12.95 -1.72 -2.80
CA CYS A 446 13.38 -0.92 -1.65
C CYS A 446 14.92 -0.81 -1.75
N LYS A 447 15.52 0.23 -1.17
CA LYS A 447 17.00 0.33 -1.03
C LYS A 447 17.37 0.79 0.38
N ALA A 448 18.23 0.03 1.06
CA ALA A 448 18.76 0.40 2.38
C ALA A 448 20.16 1.03 2.36
N ASP A 449 20.88 1.02 1.23
CA ASP A 449 22.11 1.80 1.06
C ASP A 449 22.10 2.65 -0.22
N GLY A 450 22.98 3.65 -0.28
CA GLY A 450 23.03 4.66 -1.34
C GLY A 450 23.76 4.23 -2.61
N THR A 451 24.08 2.94 -2.78
CA THR A 451 24.90 2.45 -3.89
C THR A 451 24.05 2.13 -5.12
N ALA A 452 24.57 2.47 -6.31
CA ALA A 452 23.81 2.36 -7.56
C ALA A 452 23.86 0.94 -8.16
N GLY A 453 22.78 0.16 -8.00
CA GLY A 453 22.37 -0.79 -9.04
C GLY A 453 21.82 -2.16 -8.61
N SER A 454 20.50 -2.27 -8.47
CA SER A 454 19.71 -3.42 -8.95
C SER A 454 18.21 -3.15 -8.80
N VAL A 455 17.37 -3.80 -9.61
CA VAL A 455 15.90 -3.75 -9.52
C VAL A 455 15.40 -5.09 -9.01
N PHE A 456 14.80 -5.10 -7.82
CA PHE A 456 14.25 -6.31 -7.21
C PHE A 456 12.73 -6.40 -7.40
N THR A 457 12.28 -7.51 -7.97
CA THR A 457 10.87 -7.79 -8.35
C THR A 457 10.23 -8.90 -7.51
N THR A 458 10.82 -9.22 -6.36
CA THR A 458 10.44 -10.31 -5.46
C THR A 458 10.69 -9.86 -4.04
N ALA A 459 9.94 -10.40 -3.06
CA ALA A 459 10.05 -9.99 -1.66
C ALA A 459 11.49 -10.06 -1.13
N THR A 460 12.10 -8.89 -0.91
CA THR A 460 13.45 -8.72 -0.39
C THR A 460 13.43 -8.74 1.13
N LYS A 461 14.43 -9.40 1.72
CA LYS A 461 14.60 -9.54 3.17
C LYS A 461 15.97 -9.03 3.56
N GLU A 462 15.99 -7.94 4.31
CA GLU A 462 17.19 -7.38 4.92
C GLU A 462 17.19 -7.69 6.42
N PHE A 463 18.36 -8.05 6.94
CA PHE A 463 18.62 -8.33 8.34
C PHE A 463 19.48 -7.22 8.92
N PHE A 464 18.93 -6.40 9.80
CA PHE A 464 19.65 -5.25 10.37
C PHE A 464 20.49 -5.69 11.57
N GLY A 465 21.70 -6.17 11.27
CA GLY A 465 22.62 -6.80 12.23
C GLY A 465 23.51 -5.85 13.03
N GLY A 466 24.29 -6.45 13.93
CA GLY A 466 25.31 -5.79 14.76
C GLY A 466 25.25 -6.24 16.21
N GLU A 467 26.18 -7.12 16.60
CA GLU A 467 26.37 -7.57 17.99
C GLU A 467 27.12 -6.51 18.81
N GLU A 468 26.46 -5.39 19.11
CA GLU A 468 27.00 -4.38 20.03
C GLU A 468 26.06 -4.15 21.22
N THR A 469 26.66 -3.93 22.38
CA THR A 469 26.01 -4.03 23.70
C THR A 469 25.33 -2.74 24.18
N ASP A 470 25.33 -1.69 23.36
CA ASP A 470 24.97 -0.34 23.80
C ASP A 470 23.47 -0.04 23.78
N ASP A 471 23.03 0.86 24.66
CA ASP A 471 21.60 1.08 25.00
C ASP A 471 20.81 1.94 23.98
N ALA A 472 21.34 2.14 22.77
CA ALA A 472 20.79 3.05 21.77
C ALA A 472 19.56 2.47 21.03
N LEU A 473 18.52 3.31 20.87
CA LEU A 473 17.46 3.10 19.88
C LEU A 473 18.06 3.10 18.47
N ARG A 474 17.68 2.13 17.63
CA ARG A 474 18.18 2.08 16.25
C ARG A 474 17.23 2.81 15.30
N THR A 475 17.77 3.83 14.63
CA THR A 475 17.12 4.52 13.52
C THR A 475 17.53 3.83 12.21
N ILE A 476 16.56 3.43 11.40
CA ILE A 476 16.76 2.92 10.04
C ILE A 476 16.08 3.89 9.08
N VAL A 477 16.77 4.27 8.01
CA VAL A 477 16.23 5.09 6.92
C VAL A 477 16.21 4.23 5.66
N LEU A 478 15.05 4.12 5.02
CA LEU A 478 14.84 3.32 3.82
C LEU A 478 14.36 4.22 2.68
N ASN A 479 14.93 4.03 1.50
CA ASN A 479 14.59 4.80 0.31
C ASN A 479 13.82 3.95 -0.72
N ASP A 480 13.04 4.61 -1.57
CA ASP A 480 12.32 4.02 -2.70
C ASP A 480 11.48 2.76 -2.34
N VAL A 481 10.68 2.84 -1.27
CA VAL A 481 9.89 1.71 -0.75
C VAL A 481 8.50 1.68 -1.39
N TYR A 482 8.15 0.55 -2.03
CA TYR A 482 6.80 0.30 -2.56
C TYR A 482 6.30 -1.10 -2.16
N GLY A 483 5.34 -1.17 -1.22
CA GLY A 483 4.68 -2.41 -0.81
C GLY A 483 4.26 -2.43 0.65
N ASP A 484 3.55 -3.49 1.07
CA ASP A 484 3.33 -3.76 2.49
C ASP A 484 4.66 -4.05 3.18
N MET A 485 4.85 -3.52 4.39
CA MET A 485 6.03 -3.80 5.20
C MET A 485 5.67 -4.40 6.55
N THR A 486 6.21 -5.59 6.81
CA THR A 486 6.09 -6.26 8.11
C THR A 486 7.46 -6.29 8.77
N PHE A 487 7.58 -5.58 9.89
CA PHE A 487 8.72 -5.72 10.80
C PHE A 487 8.45 -6.88 11.75
N VAL A 488 9.37 -7.85 11.81
CA VAL A 488 9.27 -9.02 12.68
C VAL A 488 10.55 -9.14 13.50
N GLU A 489 10.42 -9.31 14.82
CA GLU A 489 11.53 -9.71 15.68
C GLU A 489 11.82 -11.20 15.41
N VAL A 490 12.88 -11.49 14.67
CA VAL A 490 13.23 -12.83 14.21
C VAL A 490 14.47 -13.33 14.96
N ALA A 491 14.36 -14.51 15.56
CA ALA A 491 15.52 -15.22 16.10
C ALA A 491 16.46 -15.63 14.96
N THR A 492 17.72 -15.16 15.00
CA THR A 492 18.72 -15.44 13.95
C THR A 492 19.22 -16.88 13.98
N THR A 493 19.15 -17.53 15.14
CA THR A 493 19.45 -18.95 15.34
C THR A 493 18.23 -19.66 15.92
N CYS A 494 17.71 -20.67 15.21
CA CYS A 494 16.73 -21.59 15.76
C CYS A 494 17.48 -22.62 16.64
N LYS A 495 17.46 -22.38 17.96
CA LYS A 495 18.09 -23.27 18.95
C LYS A 495 17.09 -24.34 19.38
N LEU A 496 17.23 -25.57 18.86
CA LEU A 496 16.45 -26.70 19.37
C LEU A 496 17.05 -27.13 20.70
N LYS A 497 16.59 -26.50 21.80
CA LYS A 497 17.00 -26.86 23.16
C LYS A 497 16.55 -28.27 23.52
N SER A 498 17.51 -29.19 23.53
CA SER A 498 17.56 -30.19 24.59
C SER A 498 17.92 -29.47 25.89
N SER A 499 16.97 -29.38 26.83
CA SER A 499 17.28 -29.09 28.24
C SER A 499 17.78 -30.37 28.92
N GLY A 500 18.81 -30.25 29.76
CA GLY A 500 19.53 -31.39 30.35
C GLY A 500 18.61 -32.42 31.01
N ASP A 501 18.91 -33.69 30.75
CA ASP A 501 18.20 -34.89 31.20
C ASP A 501 16.65 -34.89 31.02
N ASN A 502 16.25 -35.37 29.84
CA ASN A 502 15.01 -36.12 29.61
C ASN A 502 13.67 -35.36 29.64
N SER A 503 13.66 -34.03 29.72
CA SER A 503 12.47 -33.20 29.46
C SER A 503 12.72 -32.15 28.38
N GLU A 504 12.23 -32.43 27.16
CA GLU A 504 12.41 -31.60 25.96
C GLU A 504 11.11 -31.61 25.12
N THR A 505 10.56 -30.43 24.87
CA THR A 505 9.47 -30.25 23.88
C THR A 505 9.95 -29.27 22.81
N LEU A 506 9.44 -29.37 21.59
CA LEU A 506 9.63 -28.34 20.54
C LEU A 506 8.80 -27.08 20.84
N THR A 507 9.06 -26.45 21.98
CA THR A 507 8.33 -25.26 22.47
C THR A 507 9.07 -23.94 22.22
N ASP A 508 10.39 -23.97 21.96
CA ASP A 508 11.15 -22.81 21.46
C ASP A 508 11.01 -22.61 19.93
N PHE A 509 9.94 -23.19 19.34
CA PHE A 509 9.48 -22.81 18.01
C PHE A 509 8.63 -21.53 18.09
N PHE A 510 8.89 -20.59 17.19
CA PHE A 510 8.00 -19.46 16.95
C PHE A 510 6.76 -19.92 16.18
N TYR A 511 5.88 -20.63 16.87
CA TYR A 511 4.61 -21.14 16.35
C TYR A 511 3.64 -20.00 16.06
N ASN A 512 3.78 -19.42 14.86
CA ASN A 512 2.72 -18.70 14.18
C ASN A 512 2.38 -19.47 12.89
N GLU A 513 1.23 -20.14 12.90
CA GLU A 513 0.77 -20.98 11.78
C GLU A 513 0.61 -20.18 10.47
N ALA A 514 0.30 -18.88 10.56
CA ALA A 514 0.22 -18.01 9.38
C ALA A 514 1.58 -17.82 8.69
N ILE A 515 2.68 -17.71 9.46
CA ILE A 515 4.04 -17.51 8.91
C ILE A 515 4.56 -18.80 8.24
N MET A 516 4.18 -19.97 8.76
CA MET A 516 4.59 -21.27 8.20
C MET A 516 4.03 -21.56 6.80
N SER A 517 3.03 -20.81 6.33
CA SER A 517 2.52 -20.90 4.96
C SER A 517 3.59 -20.57 3.89
N GLN A 518 4.61 -19.76 4.23
CA GLN A 518 5.60 -19.24 3.28
C GLN A 518 7.03 -19.85 3.37
N LYS A 519 7.23 -20.92 4.15
CA LYS A 519 8.41 -21.82 4.05
C LYS A 519 9.81 -21.15 4.13
N TYR A 520 10.04 -20.29 5.11
CA TYR A 520 11.33 -19.60 5.28
C TYR A 520 12.50 -20.51 5.70
N PRO A 521 13.72 -20.31 5.16
CA PRO A 521 14.93 -20.97 5.64
C PRO A 521 15.51 -20.30 6.90
N VAL A 522 16.13 -21.11 7.75
CA VAL A 522 16.76 -20.71 9.02
C VAL A 522 18.03 -21.51 9.29
N THR A 523 18.87 -21.06 10.23
CA THR A 523 19.91 -21.90 10.84
C THR A 523 19.32 -22.68 12.01
N VAL A 524 19.39 -24.00 11.98
CA VAL A 524 18.89 -24.88 13.04
C VAL A 524 20.07 -25.54 13.78
N ARG A 525 20.11 -25.35 15.10
CA ARG A 525 21.10 -25.97 15.99
C ARG A 525 20.48 -27.08 16.80
N LEU A 526 21.04 -28.30 16.75
CA LEU A 526 20.63 -29.41 17.61
C LEU A 526 21.40 -29.33 18.95
N GLN A 527 20.82 -28.65 19.95
CA GLN A 527 21.53 -28.50 21.23
C GLN A 527 21.63 -29.81 22.01
N ASN A 528 22.71 -29.95 22.78
CA ASN A 528 23.10 -31.16 23.52
C ASN A 528 22.98 -32.47 22.72
N ARG A 529 23.15 -32.40 21.39
CA ARG A 529 23.29 -33.58 20.51
C ARG A 529 24.76 -33.77 20.19
N THR A 530 25.35 -34.87 20.66
CA THR A 530 26.58 -35.41 20.08
C THR A 530 26.22 -36.22 18.83
N LEU A 531 26.97 -36.09 17.73
CA LEU A 531 26.96 -37.05 16.62
C LEU A 531 28.34 -37.73 16.59
N TYR A 532 28.35 -39.05 16.76
CA TYR A 532 29.57 -39.83 16.91
C TYR A 532 30.12 -40.23 15.53
N THR A 533 31.42 -40.01 15.33
CA THR A 533 32.15 -40.22 14.06
C THR A 533 33.16 -41.36 14.21
N ASP A 534 32.78 -42.40 14.95
CA ASP A 534 33.62 -43.49 15.46
C ASP A 534 33.30 -44.85 14.79
N ASP A 535 32.91 -44.81 13.51
CA ASP A 535 32.44 -45.97 12.74
C ASP A 535 31.12 -46.58 13.27
N LYS A 536 30.40 -45.89 14.18
CA LYS A 536 29.09 -46.31 14.72
C LYS A 536 27.91 -45.59 14.08
N TYR A 537 26.74 -46.18 14.25
CA TYR A 537 25.48 -45.69 13.69
C TYR A 537 24.75 -44.75 14.65
N ASN A 538 24.50 -43.53 14.21
CA ASN A 538 23.65 -42.55 14.88
C ASN A 538 22.23 -42.61 14.31
N THR A 539 21.20 -42.51 15.15
CA THR A 539 19.82 -42.31 14.69
C THR A 539 19.51 -40.81 14.55
N LEU A 540 18.94 -40.41 13.42
CA LEU A 540 18.66 -38.99 13.10
C LEU A 540 17.27 -38.86 12.48
N CYS A 541 16.48 -37.86 12.90
CA CYS A 541 15.24 -37.49 12.24
C CYS A 541 15.06 -35.97 12.33
N LEU A 542 14.95 -35.28 11.19
CA LEU A 542 14.98 -33.81 11.13
C LEU A 542 13.61 -33.23 10.76
N PRO A 543 13.16 -32.10 11.36
CA PRO A 543 11.90 -31.44 10.99
C PRO A 543 11.99 -30.61 9.69
N PHE A 544 13.18 -30.55 9.10
CA PHE A 544 13.50 -29.95 7.81
C PHE A 544 14.09 -31.01 6.87
N GLY A 545 13.96 -30.78 5.56
CA GLY A 545 14.67 -31.54 4.55
C GLY A 545 16.00 -30.84 4.21
N MET A 546 16.84 -31.52 3.44
CA MET A 546 18.11 -30.97 2.95
C MET A 546 18.23 -31.21 1.45
N THR A 547 18.55 -30.18 0.68
CA THR A 547 18.95 -30.34 -0.73
C THR A 547 20.32 -31.04 -0.82
N PRO A 548 20.68 -31.60 -1.99
CA PRO A 548 22.04 -32.12 -2.21
C PRO A 548 23.12 -31.06 -1.94
N SER A 549 22.86 -29.80 -2.32
CA SER A 549 23.76 -28.68 -2.06
C SER A 549 23.89 -28.34 -0.57
N GLN A 550 22.81 -28.38 0.21
CA GLN A 550 22.86 -28.21 1.67
C GLN A 550 23.58 -29.37 2.36
N PHE A 551 23.32 -30.62 1.93
CA PHE A 551 23.99 -31.80 2.47
C PHE A 551 25.52 -31.72 2.28
N ASN A 552 25.96 -31.40 1.05
CA ASN A 552 27.36 -31.34 0.67
C ASN A 552 28.15 -30.17 1.29
N ILE A 553 27.53 -29.28 2.07
CA ILE A 553 28.20 -28.23 2.87
C ILE A 553 27.90 -28.32 4.38
N SER A 554 27.22 -29.37 4.82
CA SER A 554 26.79 -29.56 6.21
C SER A 554 27.74 -30.45 7.01
N ILE A 555 27.52 -30.53 8.32
CA ILE A 555 28.12 -31.54 9.21
C ILE A 555 27.88 -33.00 8.77
N LEU A 556 26.92 -33.26 7.89
CA LEU A 556 26.66 -34.59 7.32
C LEU A 556 27.47 -34.89 6.06
N GLN A 557 28.28 -33.94 5.57
CA GLN A 557 29.20 -34.19 4.46
C GLN A 557 30.12 -35.38 4.78
N GLY A 558 30.26 -36.31 3.84
CA GLY A 558 31.06 -37.53 4.01
C GLY A 558 30.43 -38.60 4.91
N ALA A 559 29.20 -38.41 5.40
CA ALA A 559 28.46 -39.45 6.11
C ALA A 559 27.89 -40.49 5.14
N THR A 560 27.97 -41.77 5.51
CA THR A 560 27.13 -42.83 4.96
C THR A 560 25.75 -42.74 5.59
N ILE A 561 24.71 -42.60 4.76
CA ILE A 561 23.31 -42.49 5.18
C ILE A 561 22.54 -43.73 4.74
N TYR A 562 21.75 -44.31 5.64
CA TYR A 562 20.79 -45.36 5.29
C TYR A 562 19.37 -44.99 5.73
N GLU A 563 18.38 -45.34 4.93
CA GLU A 563 16.96 -45.30 5.32
C GLU A 563 16.38 -46.71 5.44
N MET A 564 15.37 -46.88 6.29
CA MET A 564 14.72 -48.18 6.41
C MET A 564 13.92 -48.49 5.14
N ASN A 565 14.13 -49.67 4.55
CA ASN A 565 13.37 -50.09 3.37
C ASN A 565 11.87 -50.16 3.70
N THR A 566 11.04 -49.55 2.85
CA THR A 566 9.57 -49.53 3.01
C THR A 566 8.79 -50.06 1.80
N THR A 567 9.49 -50.57 0.77
CA THR A 567 8.93 -50.79 -0.58
C THR A 567 9.32 -52.13 -1.23
N ALA A 568 10.25 -52.89 -0.65
CA ALA A 568 10.78 -54.12 -1.25
C ALA A 568 9.76 -55.28 -1.37
N THR A 569 9.03 -55.33 -2.48
CA THR A 569 8.27 -56.51 -2.91
C THR A 569 9.23 -57.65 -3.29
N GLY A 570 9.62 -58.47 -2.31
CA GLY A 570 10.45 -59.66 -2.53
C GLY A 570 9.62 -60.92 -2.82
N TYR A 571 10.30 -61.93 -3.35
CA TYR A 571 9.82 -63.30 -3.46
C TYR A 571 10.81 -64.24 -2.77
N TYR A 572 10.31 -65.31 -2.16
CA TYR A 572 11.15 -66.44 -1.72
C TYR A 572 11.72 -67.19 -2.94
N PRO A 573 12.81 -67.98 -2.79
CA PRO A 573 13.39 -68.77 -3.88
C PRO A 573 12.45 -69.82 -4.51
N ASP A 574 11.31 -70.11 -3.87
CA ASP A 574 10.25 -70.99 -4.36
C ASP A 574 9.15 -70.26 -5.18
N GLY A 575 9.25 -68.94 -5.33
CA GLY A 575 8.26 -68.12 -6.04
C GLY A 575 7.10 -67.63 -5.18
N THR A 576 7.11 -67.84 -3.87
CA THR A 576 6.10 -67.29 -2.94
C THR A 576 6.36 -65.81 -2.69
N GLN A 577 5.35 -64.96 -2.89
CA GLN A 577 5.43 -63.51 -2.64
C GLN A 577 5.57 -63.23 -1.14
N ILE A 578 6.54 -62.39 -0.74
CA ILE A 578 6.80 -62.07 0.67
C ILE A 578 5.79 -61.02 1.17
N PRO A 579 4.94 -61.32 2.18
CA PRO A 579 4.18 -60.31 2.90
C PRO A 579 5.11 -59.54 3.85
N ASP A 580 4.82 -58.25 4.07
CA ASP A 580 5.60 -57.28 4.88
C ASP A 580 7.02 -56.95 4.36
N ALA A 581 7.08 -56.05 3.39
CA ALA A 581 8.26 -55.51 2.71
C ALA A 581 9.26 -54.67 3.58
N MET A 582 9.32 -54.92 4.89
CA MET A 582 10.08 -54.11 5.87
C MET A 582 11.06 -54.94 6.72
N TYR A 583 10.90 -56.26 6.78
CA TYR A 583 11.74 -57.14 7.58
C TYR A 583 11.77 -58.55 6.99
N ARG A 584 12.81 -59.33 7.33
CA ARG A 584 12.92 -60.76 6.98
C ARG A 584 13.11 -61.55 8.27
N LYS A 585 12.22 -62.50 8.57
CA LYS A 585 12.36 -63.38 9.75
C LYS A 585 12.86 -64.76 9.33
N GLU A 586 14.02 -65.16 9.85
CA GLU A 586 14.61 -66.47 9.59
C GLU A 586 14.77 -67.23 10.90
N GLY A 587 13.83 -68.13 11.19
CA GLY A 587 13.77 -68.86 12.45
C GLY A 587 13.77 -67.91 13.66
N PRO A 588 14.85 -67.87 14.47
CA PRO A 588 14.98 -66.97 15.61
C PRO A 588 15.44 -65.55 15.27
N VAL A 589 15.89 -65.27 14.04
CA VAL A 589 16.51 -63.99 13.63
C VAL A 589 15.50 -63.09 12.91
N LEU A 590 15.57 -61.77 13.16
CA LEU A 590 14.78 -60.74 12.47
C LEU A 590 15.71 -59.70 11.82
N TYR A 591 15.88 -59.76 10.51
CA TYR A 591 16.64 -58.77 9.75
C TYR A 591 15.78 -57.54 9.46
N LEU A 592 16.29 -56.36 9.79
CA LEU A 592 15.70 -55.06 9.45
C LEU A 592 16.45 -54.50 8.26
N LYS A 593 15.77 -54.25 7.14
CA LYS A 593 16.41 -53.81 5.89
C LYS A 593 16.67 -52.30 5.86
N PHE A 594 17.84 -51.93 5.38
CA PHE A 594 18.30 -50.55 5.26
C PHE A 594 18.97 -50.31 3.90
N ASP A 595 18.42 -49.37 3.15
CA ASP A 595 18.84 -49.02 1.79
C ASP A 595 19.83 -47.85 1.85
N LEU A 596 20.88 -47.87 1.02
CA LEU A 596 21.89 -46.81 0.98
C LEU A 596 21.33 -45.55 0.30
N VAL A 597 21.29 -44.44 1.05
CA VAL A 597 20.79 -43.15 0.55
C VAL A 597 21.94 -42.33 0.00
N ASN A 598 21.96 -42.10 -1.32
CA ASN A 598 22.87 -41.13 -1.93
C ASN A 598 22.42 -39.68 -1.66
N ALA A 599 22.53 -39.24 -0.41
CA ALA A 599 22.16 -37.90 0.01
C ALA A 599 22.98 -36.79 -0.69
N SER A 600 24.19 -37.12 -1.19
CA SER A 600 25.02 -36.19 -1.96
C SER A 600 24.43 -35.80 -3.33
N THR A 601 23.51 -36.61 -3.88
CA THR A 601 22.77 -36.34 -5.13
C THR A 601 21.28 -36.13 -4.92
N ASN A 602 20.69 -36.75 -3.89
CA ASN A 602 19.24 -36.80 -3.68
C ASN A 602 18.75 -35.93 -2.51
N GLY A 603 19.65 -35.53 -1.60
CA GLY A 603 19.29 -34.81 -0.38
C GLY A 603 18.69 -35.72 0.71
N LEU A 604 17.98 -35.12 1.67
CA LEU A 604 17.26 -35.79 2.76
C LEU A 604 15.83 -35.26 2.88
N GLU A 605 14.88 -36.13 3.19
CA GLU A 605 13.47 -35.80 3.38
C GLU A 605 13.15 -35.38 4.81
N ALA A 606 12.27 -34.38 4.96
CA ALA A 606 11.82 -33.91 6.26
C ALA A 606 10.94 -34.96 6.98
N GLY A 607 11.23 -35.22 8.24
CA GLY A 607 10.48 -36.13 9.12
C GLY A 607 10.74 -37.62 8.90
N LYS A 608 11.60 -37.98 7.94
CA LYS A 608 12.04 -39.34 7.68
C LYS A 608 13.23 -39.68 8.61
N PRO A 609 13.26 -40.85 9.27
CA PRO A 609 14.36 -41.23 10.15
C PRO A 609 15.45 -42.02 9.40
N TYR A 610 16.70 -41.68 9.68
CA TYR A 610 17.89 -42.22 9.03
C TYR A 610 18.90 -42.82 10.04
N LEU A 611 19.70 -43.77 9.58
CA LEU A 611 20.96 -44.17 10.21
C LEU A 611 22.11 -43.40 9.55
N VAL A 612 23.02 -42.86 10.36
CA VAL A 612 24.10 -41.96 9.94
C VAL A 612 25.42 -42.42 10.55
N LYS A 613 26.44 -42.66 9.71
CA LYS A 613 27.76 -43.17 10.10
C LYS A 613 28.88 -42.45 9.34
N TRP A 614 30.04 -42.29 9.96
CA TRP A 614 31.28 -41.81 9.34
C TRP A 614 32.40 -42.83 9.58
N THR A 615 33.29 -43.00 8.59
CA THR A 615 34.40 -43.98 8.65
C THR A 615 35.37 -43.72 9.79
N SER A 616 35.73 -42.45 10.02
CA SER A 616 36.40 -41.95 11.23
C SER A 616 36.44 -40.41 11.22
N GLY A 617 36.45 -39.77 12.38
CA GLY A 617 36.57 -38.32 12.50
C GLY A 617 36.52 -37.82 13.94
N THR A 618 36.53 -36.50 14.12
CA THR A 618 36.23 -35.83 15.40
C THR A 618 34.72 -35.74 15.62
N ASN A 619 34.22 -36.26 16.74
CA ASN A 619 32.79 -36.21 17.07
C ASN A 619 32.27 -34.76 17.03
N PHE A 620 31.09 -34.55 16.44
CA PHE A 620 30.40 -33.26 16.54
C PHE A 620 29.72 -33.18 17.91
N VAL A 621 29.95 -32.09 18.65
CA VAL A 621 29.52 -31.95 20.05
C VAL A 621 29.01 -30.54 20.30
N ASP A 622 27.75 -30.40 20.73
CA ASP A 622 27.34 -29.22 21.47
C ASP A 622 27.79 -29.37 22.93
N ASN A 623 28.57 -28.41 23.42
CA ASN A 623 28.92 -28.31 24.83
C ASN A 623 29.15 -26.85 25.21
N THR A 624 28.55 -26.41 26.31
CA THR A 624 28.36 -25.00 26.65
C THR A 624 29.28 -24.49 27.77
N SER A 625 30.15 -25.34 28.32
CA SER A 625 31.02 -25.01 29.47
C SER A 625 32.39 -24.42 29.10
N ASP A 626 33.24 -25.16 28.39
CA ASP A 626 34.70 -25.06 28.58
C ASP A 626 35.48 -24.34 27.46
N GLY A 627 34.86 -23.37 26.78
CA GLY A 627 35.54 -22.28 26.05
C GLY A 627 36.42 -22.60 24.83
N ASN A 628 36.70 -23.86 24.51
CA ASN A 628 37.66 -24.27 23.46
C ASN A 628 36.96 -24.68 22.14
N THR A 629 37.74 -24.72 21.04
CA THR A 629 37.30 -24.81 19.63
C THR A 629 36.12 -25.77 19.39
N ARG A 630 34.98 -25.22 18.93
CA ARG A 630 33.71 -25.94 18.81
C ARG A 630 33.47 -26.54 17.43
N HIS A 631 32.79 -27.69 17.41
CA HIS A 631 32.12 -28.25 16.22
C HIS A 631 30.62 -28.42 16.54
N GLU A 632 29.89 -27.30 16.47
CA GLU A 632 28.48 -27.23 16.84
C GLU A 632 27.59 -27.96 15.81
N VAL A 633 26.52 -28.62 16.26
CA VAL A 633 25.62 -29.41 15.41
C VAL A 633 24.60 -28.51 14.70
N ASP A 634 25.11 -27.71 13.78
CA ASP A 634 24.38 -26.70 13.00
C ASP A 634 24.00 -27.17 11.59
N PHE A 635 22.81 -26.76 11.16
CA PHE A 635 22.29 -26.90 9.81
C PHE A 635 21.91 -25.52 9.28
N TYR A 636 22.70 -24.99 8.35
CA TYR A 636 22.52 -23.64 7.80
C TYR A 636 21.51 -23.60 6.66
N ASN A 637 20.71 -22.52 6.59
CA ASN A 637 19.82 -22.20 5.48
C ASN A 637 18.77 -23.31 5.16
N VAL A 638 18.28 -24.03 6.17
CA VAL A 638 17.30 -25.13 6.02
C VAL A 638 15.88 -24.69 6.36
N THR A 639 14.89 -25.23 5.65
CA THR A 639 13.47 -24.89 5.86
C THR A 639 12.74 -26.01 6.60
N VAL A 640 12.18 -25.69 7.78
CA VAL A 640 11.29 -26.58 8.52
C VAL A 640 10.01 -26.83 7.72
N THR A 641 9.68 -28.09 7.49
CA THR A 641 8.53 -28.51 6.67
C THR A 641 7.71 -29.64 7.30
N LYS A 642 8.09 -30.13 8.48
CA LYS A 642 7.32 -31.11 9.27
C LYS A 642 7.25 -30.70 10.73
N LEU A 643 6.05 -30.76 11.29
CA LEU A 643 5.77 -30.49 12.72
C LEU A 643 5.62 -31.79 13.54
N ALA A 644 5.44 -32.92 12.85
CA ALA A 644 5.48 -34.27 13.40
C ALA A 644 6.38 -35.15 12.52
N PRO A 645 7.06 -36.18 13.08
CA PRO A 645 7.77 -37.17 12.29
C PRO A 645 6.84 -37.88 11.31
N GLN A 646 7.40 -38.57 10.31
CA GLN A 646 6.62 -39.47 9.47
C GLN A 646 5.88 -40.50 10.34
N ALA A 647 4.59 -40.68 10.06
CA ALA A 647 3.74 -41.61 10.78
C ALA A 647 4.22 -43.06 10.54
N PRO A 648 4.11 -43.95 11.54
CA PRO A 648 4.50 -45.34 11.37
C PRO A 648 3.55 -46.01 10.36
N ALA A 649 4.12 -46.78 9.43
CA ALA A 649 3.33 -47.62 8.53
C ALA A 649 2.48 -48.62 9.34
N ALA A 650 1.25 -48.86 8.88
CA ALA A 650 0.35 -49.78 9.57
C ALA A 650 0.89 -51.22 9.52
N ASN A 651 0.77 -51.93 10.63
CA ASN A 651 1.05 -53.37 10.83
C ASN A 651 2.51 -53.86 10.64
N GLY A 652 3.41 -53.08 10.02
CA GLY A 652 4.81 -53.47 9.79
C GLY A 652 5.76 -53.27 10.98
N VAL A 653 7.04 -53.62 10.77
CA VAL A 653 8.15 -53.04 11.54
C VAL A 653 8.38 -51.63 11.05
N THR A 654 8.58 -50.66 11.94
CA THR A 654 8.88 -49.27 11.55
C THR A 654 10.08 -48.72 12.29
N PHE A 655 10.86 -47.89 11.61
CA PHE A 655 11.82 -46.99 12.23
C PHE A 655 11.09 -45.66 12.47
N GLN A 656 10.96 -45.26 13.73
CA GLN A 656 10.13 -44.15 14.19
C GLN A 656 11.00 -43.00 14.69
N GLY A 657 10.94 -41.87 13.98
CA GLY A 657 11.59 -40.63 14.41
C GLY A 657 10.89 -39.97 15.61
N THR A 658 11.63 -39.17 16.36
CA THR A 658 11.17 -38.36 17.50
C THR A 658 11.50 -36.88 17.32
N PHE A 659 10.54 -36.01 17.61
CA PHE A 659 10.68 -34.56 17.52
C PHE A 659 10.70 -33.89 18.91
N SER A 660 9.88 -34.37 19.85
CA SER A 660 10.01 -34.12 21.30
C SER A 660 10.70 -35.30 22.00
N SER A 661 11.20 -35.12 23.24
CA SER A 661 11.72 -36.22 24.07
C SER A 661 10.65 -37.11 24.70
N SER A 662 9.37 -36.81 24.46
CA SER A 662 8.21 -37.45 25.10
C SER A 662 7.95 -38.89 24.66
N ALA A 663 8.83 -39.45 23.81
CA ALA A 663 8.83 -40.87 23.47
C ALA A 663 9.51 -41.70 24.58
N THR A 664 8.81 -41.86 25.71
CA THR A 664 9.21 -42.79 26.77
C THR A 664 8.96 -44.23 26.33
N LEU A 665 10.03 -45.01 26.21
CA LEU A 665 9.96 -46.45 25.98
C LEU A 665 9.97 -47.18 27.33
N THR A 666 8.89 -47.90 27.64
CA THR A 666 8.69 -48.54 28.94
C THR A 666 9.57 -49.78 29.12
N ALA A 667 10.09 -49.98 30.34
CA ALA A 667 10.86 -51.16 30.70
C ALA A 667 10.11 -52.46 30.36
N GLY A 668 10.75 -53.34 29.59
CA GLY A 668 10.20 -54.64 29.19
C GLY A 668 9.25 -54.61 27.99
N ASP A 669 8.97 -53.46 27.37
CA ASP A 669 8.18 -53.41 26.14
C ASP A 669 8.95 -54.04 24.96
N LYS A 670 8.54 -55.24 24.57
CA LYS A 670 9.14 -55.97 23.45
C LYS A 670 8.65 -55.54 22.07
N THR A 671 7.77 -54.55 21.99
CA THR A 671 7.39 -53.92 20.71
C THR A 671 8.32 -52.77 20.34
N LYS A 672 9.33 -52.44 21.17
CA LYS A 672 10.23 -51.29 20.97
C LYS A 672 11.69 -51.74 21.03
N LEU A 673 12.54 -51.18 20.17
CA LEU A 673 14.00 -51.36 20.22
C LEU A 673 14.72 -50.01 20.16
N ILE A 674 15.82 -49.91 20.91
CA ILE A 674 16.80 -48.82 20.79
C ILE A 674 18.10 -49.35 20.17
N LEU A 675 18.85 -48.47 19.51
CA LEU A 675 20.21 -48.74 19.04
C LEU A 675 21.21 -48.38 20.15
N GLY A 676 22.06 -49.33 20.53
CA GLY A 676 23.17 -49.13 21.46
C GLY A 676 24.45 -48.69 20.76
N ALA A 677 25.39 -48.11 21.53
CA ALA A 677 26.67 -47.58 21.03
C ALA A 677 27.60 -48.65 20.42
N ASP A 678 27.30 -49.94 20.59
CA ASP A 678 28.02 -51.06 19.98
C ASP A 678 27.34 -51.62 18.71
N ASN A 679 26.52 -50.77 18.05
CA ASN A 679 25.71 -51.05 16.85
C ASN A 679 24.68 -52.18 17.00
N LYS A 680 24.30 -52.56 18.23
CA LYS A 680 23.27 -53.60 18.48
C LYS A 680 21.93 -53.00 18.88
N LEU A 681 20.85 -53.73 18.57
CA LEU A 681 19.50 -53.37 19.01
C LEU A 681 19.19 -53.98 20.38
N TYR A 682 18.50 -53.23 21.23
CA TYR A 682 18.12 -53.65 22.58
C TYR A 682 16.66 -53.34 22.89
N TYR A 683 16.00 -54.28 23.56
CA TYR A 683 14.74 -54.00 24.27
C TYR A 683 15.02 -53.08 25.48
N PRO A 684 14.15 -52.10 25.81
CA PRO A 684 14.32 -51.26 27.00
C PRO A 684 14.35 -52.09 28.29
N SER A 685 15.50 -52.14 28.97
CA SER A 685 15.67 -52.83 30.26
C SER A 685 15.24 -51.97 31.47
N LYS A 686 15.05 -50.68 31.23
CA LYS A 686 14.49 -49.65 32.12
C LYS A 686 13.63 -48.71 31.27
N ASN A 687 12.93 -47.75 31.89
CA ASN A 687 12.30 -46.67 31.12
C ASN A 687 13.39 -45.80 30.47
N ILE A 688 13.23 -45.50 29.18
CA ILE A 688 14.21 -44.74 28.39
C ILE A 688 13.46 -43.70 27.55
N ASN A 689 13.79 -42.41 27.73
CA ASN A 689 13.26 -41.34 26.88
C ASN A 689 14.13 -41.22 25.63
N VAL A 690 13.51 -41.28 24.44
CA VAL A 690 14.20 -41.00 23.18
C VAL A 690 14.09 -39.50 22.90
N GLY A 691 15.18 -38.78 23.17
CA GLY A 691 15.27 -37.32 23.01
C GLY A 691 14.97 -36.82 21.60
N ALA A 692 14.87 -35.50 21.44
CA ALA A 692 14.53 -34.86 20.16
C ALA A 692 15.50 -35.20 19.02
N CYS A 693 14.99 -35.15 17.78
CA CYS A 693 15.69 -35.39 16.51
C CYS A 693 16.43 -36.75 16.40
N ARG A 694 15.92 -37.78 17.08
CA ARG A 694 16.48 -39.16 17.08
C ARG A 694 15.44 -40.12 16.48
N ALA A 695 15.72 -41.42 16.50
CA ALA A 695 14.76 -42.46 16.14
C ALA A 695 14.97 -43.76 16.94
N TYR A 696 13.91 -44.56 17.02
CA TYR A 696 13.85 -45.89 17.64
C TYR A 696 13.01 -46.84 16.77
N PHE A 697 13.02 -48.14 17.02
CA PHE A 697 12.25 -49.11 16.22
C PHE A 697 10.97 -49.54 16.93
N ILE A 698 9.91 -49.75 16.15
CA ILE A 698 8.69 -50.44 16.58
C ILE A 698 8.59 -51.76 15.81
N ILE A 699 8.37 -52.87 16.51
CA ILE A 699 8.17 -54.19 15.92
C ILE A 699 6.78 -54.73 16.30
N PRO A 700 6.06 -55.43 15.41
CA PRO A 700 4.78 -56.02 15.74
C PRO A 700 4.96 -57.15 16.77
N ALA A 701 3.93 -57.41 17.58
CA ALA A 701 4.01 -58.40 18.68
C ALA A 701 4.37 -59.83 18.20
N ALA A 702 4.09 -60.18 16.94
CA ALA A 702 4.52 -61.43 16.33
C ALA A 702 6.05 -61.48 16.07
N ALA A 703 6.67 -60.35 15.74
CA ALA A 703 8.12 -60.21 15.54
C ALA A 703 8.88 -60.18 16.87
N ALA A 704 8.26 -59.69 17.95
CA ALA A 704 8.79 -59.70 19.33
C ALA A 704 9.09 -61.10 19.93
N SER A 705 8.85 -62.16 19.15
CA SER A 705 9.26 -63.55 19.44
C SER A 705 10.67 -63.89 18.92
N ALA A 706 11.31 -63.01 18.14
CA ALA A 706 12.68 -63.17 17.70
C ALA A 706 13.66 -63.14 18.90
N ARG A 707 14.70 -63.97 18.82
CA ARG A 707 15.78 -64.04 19.83
C ARG A 707 16.96 -63.13 19.47
N GLU A 708 17.10 -62.84 18.19
CA GLU A 708 18.17 -62.06 17.58
C GLU A 708 17.56 -61.18 16.48
N MET A 709 18.10 -59.98 16.29
CA MET A 709 17.60 -59.01 15.33
C MET A 709 18.79 -58.25 14.77
N VAL A 710 18.87 -58.07 13.46
CA VAL A 710 20.09 -57.70 12.75
C VAL A 710 19.81 -56.52 11.82
N LEU A 711 20.71 -55.53 11.78
CA LEU A 711 20.67 -54.50 10.75
C LEU A 711 21.24 -55.09 9.45
N SER A 712 20.42 -55.14 8.40
CA SER A 712 20.76 -55.70 7.10
C SER A 712 20.87 -54.56 6.08
N PHE A 713 22.09 -54.27 5.68
CA PHE A 713 22.40 -53.38 4.57
C PHE A 713 22.51 -54.23 3.29
N ASP A 714 22.29 -53.65 2.11
CA ASP A 714 22.26 -54.41 0.85
C ASP A 714 23.66 -54.91 0.40
N ASP A 715 24.73 -54.41 1.03
CA ASP A 715 26.13 -54.70 0.71
C ASP A 715 26.87 -55.55 1.78
N GLU A 716 26.53 -55.50 3.07
CA GLU A 716 27.18 -56.35 4.10
C GLU A 716 26.29 -56.70 5.33
N MET A 717 26.45 -57.91 5.87
CA MET A 717 25.70 -58.40 7.04
C MET A 717 26.51 -58.35 8.35
N THR A 718 26.34 -57.30 9.17
CA THR A 718 26.83 -57.29 10.57
C THR A 718 25.94 -56.50 11.56
N THR A 719 25.23 -57.19 12.45
CA THR A 719 25.39 -57.09 13.92
C THR A 719 24.48 -58.09 14.66
N ALA A 720 25.09 -58.97 15.47
CA ALA A 720 24.39 -59.96 16.30
C ALA A 720 24.02 -59.40 17.69
N ILE A 721 22.80 -59.65 18.17
CA ILE A 721 22.34 -59.23 19.51
C ILE A 721 22.80 -60.22 20.58
N GLN A 722 23.19 -59.70 21.75
CA GLN A 722 23.15 -60.49 22.99
C GLN A 722 22.08 -59.92 23.93
N THR A 723 21.18 -60.79 24.37
CA THR A 723 20.21 -60.46 25.42
C THR A 723 20.97 -60.08 26.70
N PRO A 724 20.61 -58.99 27.40
CA PRO A 724 21.23 -58.66 28.68
C PRO A 724 21.11 -59.84 29.66
N LYS A 725 22.24 -60.37 30.14
CA LYS A 725 22.22 -61.31 31.26
C LYS A 725 21.67 -60.58 32.47
N LEU A 726 20.62 -61.14 33.08
CA LEU A 726 20.14 -60.72 34.40
C LEU A 726 21.21 -61.04 35.45
N ASN A 727 22.09 -60.08 35.70
CA ASN A 727 22.95 -60.07 36.89
C ASN A 727 22.10 -59.71 38.12
N ASN A 728 21.17 -60.61 38.50
CA ASN A 728 20.58 -60.59 39.82
C ASN A 728 21.68 -61.00 40.83
N GLY A 729 22.40 -60.00 41.33
CA GLY A 729 23.32 -60.14 42.45
C GLY A 729 22.55 -60.42 43.74
N SER A 730 22.09 -61.66 43.91
CA SER A 730 21.52 -62.16 45.15
C SER A 730 22.20 -63.49 45.50
N LYS A 731 23.35 -63.41 46.18
CA LYS A 731 23.85 -64.55 46.94
C LYS A 731 22.90 -64.72 48.13
N ASP A 732 22.00 -65.69 48.06
CA ASP A 732 21.68 -66.65 49.13
C ASP A 732 20.55 -67.60 48.71
N SER A 733 20.54 -68.80 49.29
CA SER A 733 19.57 -69.90 49.10
C SER A 733 19.52 -70.66 47.75
N ASP A 734 20.07 -70.13 46.66
CA ASP A 734 20.07 -70.81 45.35
C ASP A 734 20.67 -72.22 45.39
N THR A 735 19.94 -73.21 44.86
CA THR A 735 20.39 -74.60 44.82
C THR A 735 20.82 -75.02 43.41
N PHE A 736 22.08 -75.44 43.32
CA PHE A 736 22.76 -75.85 42.09
C PHE A 736 22.60 -77.35 41.84
N PHE A 737 22.50 -77.74 40.56
CA PHE A 737 22.58 -79.12 40.10
C PHE A 737 23.46 -79.21 38.84
N ASN A 738 24.05 -80.38 38.57
CA ASN A 738 24.69 -80.66 37.28
C ASN A 738 23.66 -81.11 36.22
N LEU A 739 24.11 -81.34 34.98
CA LEU A 739 23.25 -81.80 33.89
C LEU A 739 22.62 -83.20 34.11
N ASN A 740 23.15 -83.98 35.06
CA ASN A 740 22.63 -85.29 35.45
C ASN A 740 21.65 -85.21 36.64
N GLY A 741 21.25 -84.01 37.07
CA GLY A 741 20.30 -83.80 38.17
C GLY A 741 20.89 -84.01 39.57
N GLN A 742 22.22 -84.14 39.71
CA GLN A 742 22.87 -84.27 41.02
C GLN A 742 23.10 -82.89 41.64
N ARG A 743 22.76 -82.72 42.92
CA ARG A 743 22.92 -81.44 43.65
C ARG A 743 24.41 -81.11 43.82
N LEU A 744 24.78 -79.86 43.55
CA LEU A 744 26.12 -79.32 43.75
C LEU A 744 26.12 -78.36 44.97
N SER A 745 27.22 -78.34 45.71
CA SER A 745 27.43 -77.41 46.83
C SER A 745 27.81 -75.99 46.38
N ALA A 746 28.37 -75.87 45.17
CA ALA A 746 28.71 -74.61 44.50
C ALA A 746 28.64 -74.82 42.98
N PRO A 747 28.40 -73.75 42.18
CA PRO A 747 28.40 -73.86 40.73
C PRO A 747 29.78 -74.22 40.18
N GLN A 748 29.82 -75.16 39.22
CA GLN A 748 31.04 -75.58 38.54
C GLN A 748 31.25 -74.85 37.21
N LYS A 749 32.48 -74.80 36.70
CA LYS A 749 32.79 -74.22 35.38
C LYS A 749 32.10 -75.03 34.28
N GLY A 750 31.21 -74.41 33.50
CA GLY A 750 30.35 -75.10 32.53
C GLY A 750 28.85 -74.82 32.75
N ILE A 751 27.99 -75.72 32.25
CA ILE A 751 26.53 -75.58 32.36
C ILE A 751 26.05 -76.22 33.67
N ASN A 752 25.44 -75.39 34.52
CA ASN A 752 24.76 -75.79 35.75
C ASN A 752 23.25 -75.67 35.53
N ILE A 753 22.46 -76.33 36.37
CA ILE A 753 21.02 -76.07 36.51
C ILE A 753 20.81 -75.35 37.85
N VAL A 754 20.20 -74.17 37.82
CA VAL A 754 19.90 -73.35 39.00
C VAL A 754 18.42 -73.01 38.96
N ASN A 755 17.67 -73.37 40.01
CA ASN A 755 16.21 -73.19 40.10
C ASN A 755 15.47 -73.63 38.81
N GLY A 756 15.84 -74.81 38.29
CA GLY A 756 15.29 -75.42 37.07
C GLY A 756 15.79 -74.84 35.74
N LYS A 757 16.65 -73.82 35.74
CA LYS A 757 17.13 -73.13 34.52
C LYS A 757 18.60 -73.48 34.23
N LYS A 758 18.95 -73.73 32.97
CA LYS A 758 20.34 -73.95 32.54
C LYS A 758 21.12 -72.64 32.52
N VAL A 759 22.24 -72.57 33.24
CA VAL A 759 23.10 -71.39 33.39
C VAL A 759 24.54 -71.76 33.04
N LEU A 760 25.13 -71.06 32.07
CA LEU A 760 26.56 -71.16 31.77
C LEU A 760 27.38 -70.27 32.69
N VAL A 761 28.19 -70.91 33.53
CA VAL A 761 29.22 -70.33 34.39
C VAL A 761 30.56 -70.47 33.64
N LYS A 762 31.27 -69.36 33.45
CA LYS A 762 32.51 -69.28 32.66
C LYS A 762 33.76 -69.43 33.53
#